data_AF-A0A8J6PXB1-F1
#
_entry.id   AF-A0A8J6PXB1-F1
#
_cell.length_a   1.000
_cell.length_b   1.000
_cell.length_c   1.000
_cell.angle_alpha   90.00
_cell.angle_beta   90.00
_cell.angle_gamma   90.00
#
_symmetry.space_group_name_H-M   'P 1'
#
loop_
_entity.id
_entity.type
_entity.pdbx_description
1 polymer ?
#
loop_
_entity_poly.entity_id
_entity_poly.type
_entity_poly.pdbx_seq_one_letter_code
_entity_poly.pdbx_strand_id
1 'polypeptide(L)'
;MIYSRQEHKQFLEEELQAQTKKFKQKLEASAKYLLEEKEELFVAQFVKFENGEMILKFSTKRGLPRKGEYLYGFTVPKEYRDYRNWGSLTYGDLIKLKGNFSELICIWQAPVNDNKDFCLAGFRGVELDFANNLIGASGMIMVLGPNKPPFEYIVNLQKIVQYENSEAACQILDADFQNRETLPALVDNKSNLSDFIINQLSLSNILILQGPPGTGKTYQIAEICKTLCLQNKSVLVTALTNRALIEVAEKPALSQLLNENRIYKTKLSTDEVRELPHLQQIKELSPQPGNLILSTFYITSSEASSHVLSTQFDYVIVDEASQALLAMFAAARILGKNNLWIGDTKQLAPVVSLNADKIQRKTYGALVDGLRMLSNNDAIPNYQFTETYRLPLRAANYTGLFYNNSLISRSENKPQALTEALPDPIRKYFNREGGPTLIKTDLEKGNRKGPKAAVKITVELVASLLKSNLKLHISVLTYFVDTTKALQKALYQTVGYHKNLLIETVSRVQGLTTDITIFVIPNSGYNRSLEKRLFNVATSRSKNHTLIIADKNISNFGSTLDERVKLFLQKLSDEFTFYVPSQSNLLEGVRDKTEEITNKNLKEGDKNSNQELPNKSSGVGVKVIGKIDLSQFEKPKKEIRKDKENLYIIDTNVFVDCPEVISKINKSHPVILSAKVLDELDKLKSTLDNIGKTKVQKALKFINQEIDKRDLRMEIADVSLLPVDFNKRSPDNLILSVALKFSSENPILLTSDNGLQIKAKGLKITTITLKEFLDQLVRR
;
A
#
# COMPACT_ATOMS: atom_id res chain seq x y z
N MET A 1 -21.39 15.17 -15.80
CA MET A 1 -21.92 14.24 -14.78
C MET A 1 -22.11 15.04 -13.52
N ILE A 2 -23.36 15.26 -13.12
CA ILE A 2 -23.70 15.98 -11.89
C ILE A 2 -23.98 14.93 -10.82
N TYR A 3 -23.33 15.04 -9.68
CA TYR A 3 -23.71 14.26 -8.50
C TYR A 3 -24.75 15.05 -7.72
N SER A 4 -25.89 14.44 -7.46
CA SER A 4 -26.90 15.04 -6.59
C SER A 4 -26.38 15.16 -5.15
N ARG A 5 -26.86 16.17 -4.41
CA ARG A 5 -26.58 16.28 -2.96
C ARG A 5 -26.94 15.01 -2.19
N GLN A 6 -27.96 14.28 -2.65
CA GLN A 6 -28.33 12.98 -2.09
C GLN A 6 -27.22 11.93 -2.27
N GLU A 7 -26.56 11.86 -3.44
CA GLU A 7 -25.45 10.94 -3.68
C GLU A 7 -24.22 11.29 -2.84
N HIS A 8 -23.90 12.58 -2.69
CA HIS A 8 -22.85 13.04 -1.77
C HIS A 8 -23.14 12.60 -0.33
N LYS A 9 -24.37 12.82 0.14
CA LYS A 9 -24.82 12.42 1.49
C LYS A 9 -24.73 10.90 1.66
N GLN A 10 -25.19 10.14 0.67
CA GLN A 10 -25.16 8.68 0.71
C GLN A 10 -23.73 8.14 0.78
N PHE A 11 -22.81 8.68 -0.01
CA PHE A 11 -21.40 8.30 0.04
C PHE A 11 -20.81 8.51 1.44
N LEU A 12 -20.98 9.71 2.02
CA LEU A 12 -20.44 10.04 3.34
C LEU A 12 -21.08 9.21 4.46
N GLU A 13 -22.39 8.94 4.37
CA GLU A 13 -23.10 8.07 5.31
C GLU A 13 -22.55 6.63 5.25
N GLU A 14 -22.38 6.07 4.05
CA GLU A 14 -21.84 4.73 3.88
C GLU A 14 -20.37 4.64 4.34
N GLU A 15 -19.57 5.69 4.15
CA GLU A 15 -18.20 5.78 4.66
C GLU A 15 -18.17 5.83 6.19
N LEU A 16 -19.03 6.65 6.81
CA LEU A 16 -19.18 6.73 8.26
C LEU A 16 -19.58 5.37 8.86
N GLN A 17 -20.55 4.69 8.23
CA GLN A 17 -20.97 3.34 8.63
C GLN A 17 -19.84 2.33 8.48
N ALA A 18 -19.07 2.38 7.40
CA ALA A 18 -17.91 1.51 7.19
C ALA A 18 -16.82 1.72 8.26
N GLN A 19 -16.49 2.98 8.56
CA GLN A 19 -15.55 3.34 9.63
C GLN A 19 -16.04 2.85 10.99
N THR A 20 -17.30 3.12 11.32
CA THR A 20 -17.92 2.76 12.60
C THR A 20 -17.97 1.25 12.77
N LYS A 21 -18.40 0.50 11.75
CA LYS A 21 -18.44 -0.97 11.78
C LYS A 21 -17.06 -1.57 12.00
N LYS A 22 -16.04 -1.06 11.30
CA LYS A 22 -14.66 -1.55 11.43
C LYS A 22 -14.10 -1.31 12.83
N PHE A 23 -14.40 -0.16 13.45
CA PHE A 23 -13.97 0.10 14.82
C PHE A 23 -14.78 -0.69 15.85
N LYS A 24 -16.09 -0.83 15.66
CA LYS A 24 -16.96 -1.67 16.49
C LYS A 24 -16.47 -3.12 16.54
N GLN A 25 -16.05 -3.68 15.41
CA GLN A 25 -15.42 -5.00 15.37
C GLN A 25 -14.17 -5.11 16.23
N LYS A 26 -13.37 -4.03 16.36
CA LYS A 26 -12.21 -4.01 17.27
C LYS A 26 -12.65 -3.95 18.73
N LEU A 27 -13.65 -3.14 19.05
CA LEU A 27 -14.20 -3.06 20.41
C LEU A 27 -14.80 -4.40 20.86
N GLU A 28 -15.48 -5.12 19.97
CA GLU A 28 -16.12 -6.41 20.26
C GLU A 28 -15.13 -7.59 20.21
N ALA A 29 -13.92 -7.40 19.68
CA ALA A 29 -12.91 -8.45 19.65
C ALA A 29 -12.36 -8.74 21.05
N SER A 30 -12.07 -10.03 21.31
CA SER A 30 -11.37 -10.46 22.52
C SER A 30 -10.06 -9.68 22.69
N ALA A 31 -9.85 -9.11 23.89
CA ALA A 31 -8.64 -8.35 24.18
C ALA A 31 -7.37 -9.22 24.04
N LYS A 32 -7.44 -10.49 24.47
CA LYS A 32 -6.34 -11.46 24.29
C LYS A 32 -6.05 -11.72 22.81
N TYR A 33 -7.09 -11.89 21.99
CA TYR A 33 -6.92 -12.06 20.54
C TYR A 33 -6.25 -10.84 19.89
N LEU A 34 -6.63 -9.62 20.30
CA LEU A 34 -5.97 -8.41 19.79
C LEU A 34 -4.51 -8.28 20.22
N LEU A 35 -4.18 -8.74 21.44
CA LEU A 35 -2.83 -8.71 22.00
C LEU A 35 -1.91 -9.76 21.38
N GLU A 36 -2.38 -10.99 21.26
CA GLU A 36 -1.53 -12.15 20.92
C GLU A 36 -1.54 -12.47 19.41
N GLU A 37 -2.67 -12.31 18.73
CA GLU A 37 -2.83 -12.75 17.33
C GLU A 37 -2.83 -11.60 16.31
N LYS A 38 -3.50 -10.48 16.64
CA LYS A 38 -3.58 -9.30 15.76
C LYS A 38 -2.45 -8.31 15.96
N GLU A 39 -1.81 -8.31 17.12
CA GLU A 39 -0.82 -7.31 17.52
C GLU A 39 -1.35 -5.87 17.33
N GLU A 40 -2.60 -5.64 17.73
CA GLU A 40 -3.27 -4.34 17.70
C GLU A 40 -3.53 -3.77 19.11
N LEU A 41 -3.38 -4.61 20.13
CA LEU A 41 -3.42 -4.25 21.54
C LEU A 41 -2.07 -4.59 22.17
N PHE A 42 -1.58 -3.76 23.08
CA PHE A 42 -0.28 -3.94 23.70
C PHE A 42 -0.37 -3.74 25.20
N VAL A 43 0.49 -4.46 25.92
CA VAL A 43 0.66 -4.32 27.37
C VAL A 43 2.10 -3.94 27.61
N ALA A 44 2.29 -2.84 28.33
CA ALA A 44 3.60 -2.25 28.59
C ALA A 44 3.74 -1.83 30.04
N GLN A 45 4.98 -1.74 30.50
CA GLN A 45 5.33 -1.19 31.79
C GLN A 45 5.82 0.25 31.62
N PHE A 46 5.23 1.20 32.32
CA PHE A 46 5.72 2.58 32.39
C PHE A 46 7.08 2.63 33.10
N VAL A 47 8.04 3.30 32.48
CA VAL A 47 9.41 3.44 33.02
C VAL A 47 9.58 4.83 33.61
N LYS A 48 9.55 5.87 32.76
CA LYS A 48 9.74 7.28 33.14
C LYS A 48 9.30 8.22 32.00
N PHE A 49 9.23 9.51 32.31
CA PHE A 49 9.30 10.57 31.30
C PHE A 49 10.74 11.03 31.14
N GLU A 50 11.17 11.24 29.90
CA GLU A 50 12.50 11.77 29.59
C GLU A 50 12.43 12.59 28.30
N ASN A 51 12.95 13.82 28.31
CA ASN A 51 13.02 14.70 27.13
C ASN A 51 11.68 14.95 26.41
N GLY A 52 10.56 14.99 27.15
CA GLY A 52 9.21 15.16 26.60
C GLY A 52 8.60 13.88 26.02
N GLU A 53 9.21 12.72 26.28
CA GLU A 53 8.78 11.41 25.79
C GLU A 53 8.43 10.50 26.97
N MET A 54 7.33 9.75 26.83
CA MET A 54 6.97 8.68 27.75
C MET A 54 7.66 7.39 27.33
N ILE A 55 8.47 6.82 28.21
CA ILE A 55 9.20 5.58 27.94
C ILE A 55 8.45 4.40 28.53
N LEU A 56 8.13 3.43 27.67
CA LEU A 56 7.45 2.19 28.02
C LEU A 56 8.30 0.98 27.68
N LYS A 57 8.22 -0.07 28.52
CA LYS A 57 8.92 -1.35 28.35
C LYS A 57 7.94 -2.45 27.92
N PHE A 58 8.28 -3.15 26.85
CA PHE A 58 7.49 -4.21 26.23
C PHE A 58 8.27 -5.53 26.22
N SER A 59 7.55 -6.66 26.20
CA SER A 59 8.15 -7.97 25.93
C SER A 59 8.24 -8.22 24.42
N THR A 60 9.39 -8.71 23.94
CA THR A 60 9.63 -9.03 22.52
C THR A 60 8.99 -10.36 22.08
N LYS A 61 8.45 -11.14 23.02
CA LYS A 61 7.68 -12.37 22.77
C LYS A 61 6.30 -12.09 22.17
N ARG A 62 5.82 -10.84 22.24
CA ARG A 62 4.56 -10.38 21.64
C ARG A 62 4.84 -9.32 20.57
N GLY A 63 3.79 -8.91 19.86
CA GLY A 63 3.83 -7.78 18.95
C GLY A 63 4.30 -6.50 19.65
N LEU A 64 5.04 -5.68 18.91
CA LEU A 64 5.49 -4.37 19.36
C LEU A 64 4.72 -3.27 18.63
N PRO A 65 4.43 -2.14 19.30
CA PRO A 65 3.76 -1.00 18.67
C PRO A 65 4.64 -0.43 17.56
N ARG A 66 4.10 -0.26 16.35
CA ARG A 66 4.88 0.22 15.20
C ARG A 66 5.29 1.69 15.42
N LYS A 67 6.51 2.08 15.04
CA LYS A 67 6.90 3.51 14.98
C LYS A 67 5.91 4.28 14.09
N GLY A 68 5.42 5.42 14.56
CA GLY A 68 4.40 6.25 13.92
C GLY A 68 2.96 5.78 14.18
N GLU A 69 2.74 4.70 14.92
CA GLU A 69 1.41 4.22 15.27
C GLU A 69 0.78 5.09 16.36
N TYR A 70 -0.44 5.55 16.10
CA TYR A 70 -1.26 6.24 17.09
C TYR A 70 -2.03 5.21 17.89
N LEU A 71 -1.87 5.25 19.20
CA LEU A 71 -2.45 4.32 20.15
C LEU A 71 -3.21 5.09 21.22
N TYR A 72 -4.27 4.47 21.70
CA TYR A 72 -5.00 4.94 22.86
C TYR A 72 -4.41 4.26 24.10
N GLY A 73 -3.60 4.98 24.86
CA GLY A 73 -2.94 4.48 26.05
C GLY A 73 -3.76 4.78 27.30
N PHE A 74 -3.97 3.79 28.16
CA PHE A 74 -4.75 3.95 29.37
C PHE A 74 -4.33 2.98 30.47
N THR A 75 -4.68 3.30 31.72
CA THR A 75 -4.50 2.43 32.88
C THR A 75 -5.77 1.62 33.16
N VAL A 76 -5.60 0.46 33.80
CA VAL A 76 -6.70 -0.43 34.23
C VAL A 76 -6.60 -0.75 35.73
N PRO A 77 -7.71 -1.15 36.39
CA PRO A 77 -7.72 -1.58 37.79
C PRO A 77 -6.72 -2.70 38.06
N LYS A 78 -6.30 -2.83 39.33
CA LYS A 78 -5.18 -3.70 39.72
C LYS A 78 -5.39 -5.16 39.30
N GLU A 79 -6.62 -5.67 39.40
CA GLU A 79 -6.96 -7.04 38.99
C GLU A 79 -6.78 -7.31 37.49
N TYR A 80 -6.87 -6.28 36.63
CA TYR A 80 -6.80 -6.40 35.17
C TYR A 80 -5.44 -5.98 34.59
N ARG A 81 -4.48 -5.59 35.42
CA ARG A 81 -3.11 -5.25 34.97
C ARG A 81 -2.36 -6.47 34.45
N ASP A 82 -2.68 -7.66 34.95
CA ASP A 82 -2.22 -8.91 34.34
C ASP A 82 -3.18 -9.34 33.23
N TYR A 83 -2.71 -9.29 31.99
CA TYR A 83 -3.52 -9.66 30.82
C TYR A 83 -4.03 -11.10 30.84
N ARG A 84 -3.40 -11.98 31.64
CA ARG A 84 -3.87 -13.36 31.83
C ARG A 84 -5.25 -13.39 32.51
N ASN A 85 -5.54 -12.40 33.34
CA ASN A 85 -6.82 -12.23 34.05
C ASN A 85 -7.94 -11.65 33.17
N TRP A 86 -7.66 -11.26 31.93
CA TRP A 86 -8.70 -10.69 31.06
C TRP A 86 -9.80 -11.67 30.69
N GLY A 87 -9.59 -12.99 30.80
CA GLY A 87 -10.63 -13.98 30.50
C GLY A 87 -11.26 -13.77 29.12
N SER A 88 -12.58 -13.55 29.10
CA SER A 88 -13.39 -13.28 27.92
C SER A 88 -13.63 -11.79 27.64
N LEU A 89 -12.96 -10.88 28.35
CA LEU A 89 -13.11 -9.44 28.14
C LEU A 89 -12.76 -9.04 26.71
N THR A 90 -13.60 -8.16 26.17
CA THR A 90 -13.35 -7.51 24.89
C THR A 90 -12.48 -6.26 25.08
N TYR A 91 -11.94 -5.71 23.99
CA TYR A 91 -11.28 -4.40 24.05
C TYR A 91 -12.22 -3.31 24.55
N GLY A 92 -13.50 -3.35 24.13
CA GLY A 92 -14.53 -2.43 24.59
C GLY A 92 -14.76 -2.49 26.10
N ASP A 93 -14.68 -3.68 26.69
CA ASP A 93 -14.81 -3.83 28.15
C ASP A 93 -13.61 -3.23 28.88
N LEU A 94 -12.39 -3.44 28.38
CA LEU A 94 -11.19 -2.78 28.94
C LEU A 94 -11.28 -1.24 28.84
N ILE A 95 -11.82 -0.71 27.74
CA ILE A 95 -12.04 0.73 27.56
C ILE A 95 -13.08 1.27 28.55
N LYS A 96 -14.10 0.50 28.92
CA LYS A 96 -15.08 0.90 29.95
C LYS A 96 -14.46 0.90 31.35
N LEU A 97 -13.50 0.02 31.61
CA LEU A 97 -12.78 -0.10 32.88
C LEU A 97 -11.61 0.89 33.03
N LYS A 98 -11.31 1.67 31.99
CA LYS A 98 -10.12 2.53 31.98
C LYS A 98 -10.14 3.56 33.10
N GLY A 99 -8.98 3.83 33.67
CA GLY A 99 -8.74 5.00 34.50
C GLY A 99 -8.34 6.20 33.62
N ASN A 100 -7.16 6.74 33.88
CA ASN A 100 -6.59 7.82 33.08
C ASN A 100 -6.21 7.31 31.68
N PHE A 101 -6.24 8.19 30.68
CA PHE A 101 -5.89 7.88 29.30
C PHE A 101 -5.22 9.05 28.57
N SER A 102 -4.55 8.76 27.47
CA SER A 102 -4.06 9.74 26.50
C SER A 102 -3.98 9.08 25.12
N GLU A 103 -4.13 9.87 24.07
CA GLU A 103 -3.64 9.47 22.74
C GLU A 103 -2.11 9.54 22.74
N LEU A 104 -1.46 8.57 22.10
CA LEU A 104 -0.02 8.41 22.11
C LEU A 104 0.47 8.08 20.70
N ILE A 105 1.64 8.58 20.32
CA ILE A 105 2.33 8.14 19.10
C ILE A 105 3.67 7.50 19.46
N CYS A 106 3.91 6.27 19.00
CA CYS A 106 5.20 5.60 19.16
C CYS A 106 6.25 6.28 18.26
N ILE A 107 7.37 6.77 18.79
CA ILE A 107 8.38 7.53 18.01
C ILE A 107 9.68 6.76 17.77
N TRP A 108 10.03 5.84 18.66
CA TRP A 108 11.20 4.98 18.54
C TRP A 108 11.01 3.69 19.32
N GLN A 109 11.78 2.68 18.95
CA GLN A 109 11.94 1.43 19.66
C GLN A 109 13.43 1.15 19.80
N ALA A 110 13.85 0.64 20.95
CA ALA A 110 15.24 0.28 21.22
C ALA A 110 15.31 -1.06 21.96
N PRO A 111 16.28 -1.93 21.64
CA PRO A 111 16.53 -3.12 22.46
C PRO A 111 16.97 -2.70 23.87
N VAL A 112 16.67 -3.53 24.86
CA VAL A 112 17.23 -3.37 26.22
C VAL A 112 18.61 -4.02 26.23
N ASN A 113 19.63 -3.28 26.68
CA ASN A 113 20.98 -3.83 26.84
C ASN A 113 20.94 -5.10 27.71
N ASP A 114 21.62 -6.15 27.25
CA ASP A 114 21.75 -7.44 27.93
C ASP A 114 20.46 -8.25 28.13
N ASN A 115 19.32 -7.83 27.57
CA ASN A 115 18.09 -8.61 27.65
C ASN A 115 17.24 -8.56 26.36
N LYS A 116 17.39 -9.59 25.52
CA LYS A 116 16.66 -9.74 24.24
C LYS A 116 15.15 -9.99 24.41
N ASP A 117 14.67 -10.31 25.62
CA ASP A 117 13.26 -10.54 25.89
C ASP A 117 12.45 -9.23 26.04
N PHE A 118 13.12 -8.08 26.09
CA PHE A 118 12.47 -6.77 26.25
C PHE A 118 12.92 -5.72 25.23
N CYS A 119 12.02 -4.79 24.96
CA CYS A 119 12.23 -3.63 24.10
C CYS A 119 11.64 -2.39 24.79
N LEU A 120 12.37 -1.27 24.73
CA LEU A 120 11.84 0.04 25.13
C LEU A 120 11.23 0.72 23.92
N ALA A 121 10.17 1.48 24.13
CA ALA A 121 9.64 2.40 23.13
C ALA A 121 9.30 3.75 23.76
N GLY A 122 9.63 4.81 23.02
CA GLY A 122 9.29 6.18 23.39
C GLY A 122 7.97 6.61 22.74
N PHE A 123 7.17 7.36 23.48
CA PHE A 123 5.90 7.90 23.04
C PHE A 123 5.82 9.41 23.21
N ARG A 124 5.22 10.09 22.22
CA ARG A 124 4.87 11.53 22.25
C ARG A 124 3.36 11.71 22.15
N GLY A 125 2.91 12.96 22.20
CA GLY A 125 1.49 13.32 22.18
C GLY A 125 0.78 13.11 23.52
N VAL A 126 1.54 12.91 24.60
CA VAL A 126 1.00 12.68 25.94
C VAL A 126 0.36 13.96 26.46
N GLU A 127 -0.93 13.91 26.78
CA GLU A 127 -1.64 15.02 27.43
C GLU A 127 -1.09 15.28 28.84
N LEU A 128 -1.03 16.56 29.24
CA LEU A 128 -0.45 16.99 30.52
C LEU A 128 -1.11 16.31 31.73
N ASP A 129 -2.44 16.22 31.75
CA ASP A 129 -3.18 15.61 32.85
C ASP A 129 -2.87 14.12 32.97
N PHE A 130 -2.72 13.42 31.85
CA PHE A 130 -2.30 12.03 31.85
C PHE A 130 -0.87 11.87 32.36
N ALA A 131 0.04 12.73 31.92
CA ALA A 131 1.43 12.72 32.40
C ALA A 131 1.50 12.88 33.91
N ASN A 132 0.78 13.86 34.47
CA ASN A 132 0.77 14.16 35.91
C ASN A 132 0.34 12.95 36.76
N ASN A 133 -0.58 12.13 36.26
CA ASN A 133 -1.04 10.91 36.94
C ASN A 133 -0.03 9.74 36.90
N LEU A 134 0.96 9.80 36.01
CA LEU A 134 1.99 8.77 35.87
C LEU A 134 3.29 9.12 36.59
N ILE A 135 3.49 10.40 36.96
CA ILE A 135 4.68 10.84 37.70
C ILE A 135 4.78 10.08 39.03
N GLY A 136 5.95 9.48 39.29
CA GLY A 136 6.19 8.68 40.50
C GLY A 136 5.66 7.23 40.46
N ALA A 137 4.93 6.83 39.43
CA ALA A 137 4.34 5.49 39.31
C ALA A 137 5.15 4.54 38.40
N SER A 138 6.49 4.59 38.50
CA SER A 138 7.37 3.70 37.72
C SER A 138 7.03 2.24 37.97
N GLY A 139 7.00 1.44 36.91
CA GLY A 139 6.62 0.04 36.96
C GLY A 139 5.12 -0.23 36.75
N MET A 140 4.29 0.80 36.65
CA MET A 140 2.85 0.65 36.39
C MET A 140 2.58 0.02 35.04
N ILE A 141 1.66 -0.95 35.01
CA ILE A 141 1.23 -1.60 33.76
C ILE A 141 0.15 -0.77 33.07
N MET A 142 0.33 -0.60 31.78
CA MET A 142 -0.54 0.16 30.90
C MET A 142 -1.01 -0.71 29.73
N VAL A 143 -2.18 -0.38 29.22
CA VAL A 143 -2.75 -0.97 28.00
C VAL A 143 -2.72 0.09 26.90
N LEU A 144 -2.27 -0.30 25.71
CA LEU A 144 -2.25 0.56 24.53
C LEU A 144 -3.03 -0.12 23.42
N GLY A 145 -4.12 0.48 22.96
CA GLY A 145 -5.01 -0.13 21.97
C GLY A 145 -5.31 0.76 20.77
N PRO A 146 -6.15 0.27 19.85
CA PRO A 146 -6.56 1.01 18.67
C PRO A 146 -7.29 2.31 19.06
N ASN A 147 -6.90 3.43 18.46
CA ASN A 147 -7.56 4.70 18.69
C ASN A 147 -8.93 4.80 17.97
N LYS A 148 -9.82 5.64 18.51
CA LYS A 148 -11.11 5.97 17.90
C LYS A 148 -10.85 6.68 16.56
N PRO A 149 -11.44 6.22 15.44
CA PRO A 149 -11.35 6.95 14.18
C PRO A 149 -11.99 8.35 14.29
N PRO A 150 -11.55 9.32 13.48
CA PRO A 150 -12.06 10.69 13.51
C PRO A 150 -13.43 10.81 12.83
N PHE A 151 -14.46 10.19 13.40
CA PHE A 151 -15.82 10.16 12.84
C PHE A 151 -16.39 11.56 12.61
N GLU A 152 -16.04 12.51 13.47
CA GLU A 152 -16.50 13.90 13.40
C GLU A 152 -16.16 14.57 12.07
N TYR A 153 -15.02 14.23 11.45
CA TYR A 153 -14.68 14.74 10.12
C TYR A 153 -15.76 14.41 9.09
N ILE A 154 -16.15 13.13 9.01
CA ILE A 154 -17.17 12.69 8.06
C ILE A 154 -18.53 13.31 8.40
N VAL A 155 -18.88 13.40 9.69
CA VAL A 155 -20.12 14.05 10.15
C VAL A 155 -20.16 15.54 9.76
N ASN A 156 -19.05 16.26 9.91
CA ASN A 156 -18.95 17.66 9.52
C ASN A 156 -19.12 17.82 8.00
N LEU A 157 -18.49 16.94 7.21
CA LEU A 157 -18.69 16.92 5.76
C LEU A 157 -20.15 16.60 5.37
N GLN A 158 -20.84 15.73 6.10
CA GLN A 158 -22.26 15.45 5.86
C GLN A 158 -23.14 16.68 6.09
N LYS A 159 -22.83 17.51 7.09
CA LYS A 159 -23.52 18.79 7.32
C LYS A 159 -23.26 19.76 6.18
N ILE A 160 -22.00 19.90 5.75
CA ILE A 160 -21.61 20.79 4.64
C ILE A 160 -22.33 20.45 3.35
N VAL A 161 -22.45 19.15 3.02
CA VAL A 161 -23.17 18.71 1.81
C VAL A 161 -24.65 19.09 1.84
N GLN A 162 -25.25 19.26 3.01
CA GLN A 162 -26.66 19.66 3.16
C GLN A 162 -26.88 21.17 3.00
N TYR A 163 -25.82 21.96 2.84
CA TYR A 163 -25.92 23.41 2.65
C TYR A 163 -26.22 23.75 1.19
N GLU A 164 -27.50 23.70 0.85
CA GLU A 164 -28.04 24.09 -0.46
C GLU A 164 -28.13 25.61 -0.62
N ASN A 165 -28.23 26.36 0.48
CA ASN A 165 -28.29 27.83 0.46
C ASN A 165 -26.91 28.50 0.42
N SER A 166 -25.82 27.73 0.41
CA SER A 166 -24.45 28.26 0.36
C SER A 166 -23.94 28.26 -1.08
N GLU A 167 -23.91 29.42 -1.72
CA GLU A 167 -23.37 29.56 -3.09
C GLU A 167 -21.94 28.99 -3.19
N ALA A 168 -21.12 29.25 -2.17
CA ALA A 168 -19.76 28.72 -2.05
C ALA A 168 -19.72 27.17 -2.07
N ALA A 169 -20.64 26.50 -1.37
CA ALA A 169 -20.74 25.05 -1.41
C ALA A 169 -21.27 24.55 -2.77
N CYS A 170 -22.26 25.24 -3.34
CA CYS A 170 -22.88 24.89 -4.63
C CYS A 170 -21.89 24.95 -5.80
N GLN A 171 -20.98 25.94 -5.80
CA GLN A 171 -19.90 26.04 -6.79
C GLN A 171 -19.04 24.78 -6.88
N ILE A 172 -18.92 24.01 -5.79
CA ILE A 172 -18.10 22.79 -5.73
C ILE A 172 -18.93 21.52 -5.88
N LEU A 173 -20.06 21.44 -5.18
CA LEU A 173 -20.81 20.19 -5.04
C LEU A 173 -21.83 19.98 -6.15
N ASP A 174 -22.31 21.06 -6.78
CA ASP A 174 -23.32 21.01 -7.84
C ASP A 174 -22.72 21.24 -9.24
N ALA A 175 -21.39 21.25 -9.34
CA ALA A 175 -20.69 21.46 -10.59
C ALA A 175 -20.95 20.31 -11.59
N ASP A 176 -21.08 20.64 -12.87
CA ASP A 176 -21.12 19.62 -13.92
C ASP A 176 -19.72 19.12 -14.24
N PHE A 177 -19.45 17.88 -13.86
CA PHE A 177 -18.13 17.32 -14.00
C PHE A 177 -17.98 16.53 -15.31
N GLN A 178 -16.95 16.86 -16.08
CA GLN A 178 -16.62 16.11 -17.29
C GLN A 178 -15.76 14.89 -16.96
N ASN A 179 -16.10 13.75 -17.54
CA ASN A 179 -15.32 12.51 -17.39
C ASN A 179 -14.23 12.43 -18.46
N ARG A 180 -13.40 13.48 -18.56
CA ARG A 180 -12.25 13.56 -19.46
C ARG A 180 -11.01 13.92 -18.64
N GLU A 181 -9.85 13.38 -19.01
CA GLU A 181 -8.59 13.73 -18.35
C GLU A 181 -8.06 15.02 -18.99
N THR A 182 -8.18 16.15 -18.28
CA THR A 182 -7.63 17.43 -18.73
C THR A 182 -6.17 17.52 -18.26
N LEU A 183 -5.26 17.83 -19.18
CA LEU A 183 -3.87 18.04 -18.83
C LEU A 183 -3.69 19.43 -18.21
N PRO A 184 -2.98 19.54 -17.08
CA PRO A 184 -2.68 20.84 -16.49
C PRO A 184 -1.77 21.65 -17.41
N ALA A 185 -1.96 22.97 -17.42
CA ALA A 185 -1.04 23.88 -18.10
C ALA A 185 0.32 23.87 -17.40
N LEU A 186 1.39 23.68 -18.16
CA LEU A 186 2.74 23.64 -17.59
C LEU A 186 3.19 25.05 -17.23
N VAL A 187 3.77 25.20 -16.05
CA VAL A 187 4.35 26.47 -15.60
C VAL A 187 5.83 26.21 -15.30
N ASP A 188 6.69 27.07 -15.85
CA ASP A 188 8.11 27.07 -15.55
C ASP A 188 8.39 27.91 -14.30
N ASN A 189 9.41 27.53 -13.52
CA ASN A 189 9.78 28.24 -12.29
C ASN A 189 10.63 29.50 -12.56
N LYS A 190 10.56 30.09 -13.76
CA LYS A 190 11.36 31.29 -14.07
C LYS A 190 10.71 32.49 -13.38
N SER A 191 11.53 33.19 -12.59
CA SER A 191 11.24 34.32 -11.69
C SER A 191 9.79 34.80 -11.58
N ASN A 192 9.28 34.74 -10.35
CA ASN A 192 8.03 35.31 -9.86
C ASN A 192 6.74 34.46 -9.97
N LEU A 193 6.89 33.15 -9.78
CA LEU A 193 5.79 32.19 -9.75
C LEU A 193 4.74 32.48 -8.67
N SER A 194 5.17 32.92 -7.49
CA SER A 194 4.26 33.29 -6.38
C SER A 194 3.32 34.42 -6.78
N ASP A 195 3.83 35.46 -7.43
CA ASP A 195 3.02 36.58 -7.89
C ASP A 195 2.09 36.16 -9.04
N PHE A 196 2.59 35.32 -9.96
CA PHE A 196 1.73 34.71 -10.98
C PHE A 196 0.54 33.98 -10.35
N ILE A 197 0.77 33.13 -9.36
CA ILE A 197 -0.29 32.37 -8.66
C ILE A 197 -1.27 33.31 -7.94
N ILE A 198 -0.76 34.32 -7.22
CA ILE A 198 -1.59 35.30 -6.50
C ILE A 198 -2.46 36.10 -7.50
N ASN A 199 -1.89 36.50 -8.64
CA ASN A 199 -2.63 37.18 -9.70
C ASN A 199 -3.72 36.29 -10.31
N GLN A 200 -3.42 35.01 -10.60
CA GLN A 200 -4.44 34.07 -11.09
C GLN A 200 -5.58 33.84 -10.09
N LEU A 201 -5.26 33.77 -8.79
CA LEU A 201 -6.27 33.66 -7.73
C LEU A 201 -7.19 34.88 -7.69
N SER A 202 -6.67 36.08 -7.94
CA SER A 202 -7.49 37.30 -7.98
C SER A 202 -8.49 37.33 -9.15
N LEU A 203 -8.26 36.53 -10.19
CA LEU A 203 -9.13 36.46 -11.38
C LEU A 203 -10.21 35.37 -11.29
N SER A 204 -9.93 34.26 -10.61
CA SER A 204 -10.75 33.03 -10.67
C SER A 204 -11.27 32.53 -9.32
N ASN A 205 -10.85 33.13 -8.20
CA ASN A 205 -11.15 32.75 -6.81
C ASN A 205 -10.79 31.30 -6.41
N ILE A 206 -10.56 30.39 -7.35
CA ILE A 206 -10.21 28.99 -7.14
C ILE A 206 -9.09 28.65 -8.13
N LEU A 207 -8.00 28.08 -7.61
CA LEU A 207 -6.88 27.65 -8.42
C LEU A 207 -6.38 26.28 -7.98
N ILE A 208 -6.12 25.39 -8.95
CA ILE A 208 -5.46 24.11 -8.72
C ILE A 208 -4.01 24.19 -9.16
N LEU A 209 -3.12 23.72 -8.31
CA LEU A 209 -1.71 23.65 -8.60
C LEU A 209 -1.17 22.25 -8.31
N GLN A 210 -0.74 21.58 -9.36
CA GLN A 210 -0.14 20.26 -9.32
C GLN A 210 1.37 20.37 -9.14
N GLY A 211 1.86 19.81 -8.05
CA GLY A 211 3.30 19.73 -7.80
C GLY A 211 3.79 18.29 -7.79
N PRO A 212 4.37 17.82 -8.90
CA PRO A 212 5.08 16.55 -8.94
C PRO A 212 6.17 16.40 -7.85
N PRO A 213 6.74 15.19 -7.66
CA PRO A 213 7.75 14.97 -6.64
C PRO A 213 8.98 15.87 -6.80
N GLY A 214 9.31 16.60 -5.72
CA GLY A 214 10.50 17.44 -5.67
C GLY A 214 10.39 18.81 -6.35
N THR A 215 9.19 19.23 -6.78
CA THR A 215 9.00 20.53 -7.46
C THR A 215 8.84 21.72 -6.51
N GLY A 216 8.92 21.50 -5.19
CA GLY A 216 8.91 22.58 -4.21
C GLY A 216 7.52 23.06 -3.78
N LYS A 217 6.47 22.21 -3.83
CA LYS A 217 5.09 22.54 -3.35
C LYS A 217 5.07 23.33 -2.04
N THR A 218 5.62 22.74 -0.98
CA THR A 218 5.64 23.33 0.36
C THR A 218 6.46 24.61 0.43
N TYR A 219 7.53 24.72 -0.38
CA TYR A 219 8.29 25.96 -0.51
C TYR A 219 7.42 27.07 -1.14
N GLN A 220 6.70 26.76 -2.21
CA GLN A 220 5.81 27.72 -2.86
C GLN A 220 4.63 28.14 -1.97
N ILE A 221 4.05 27.20 -1.20
CA ILE A 221 3.03 27.53 -0.19
C ILE A 221 3.57 28.58 0.78
N ALA A 222 4.78 28.38 1.29
CA ALA A 222 5.40 29.29 2.25
C ALA A 222 5.69 30.68 1.66
N GLU A 223 6.20 30.76 0.43
CA GLU A 223 6.40 32.04 -0.28
C GLU A 223 5.09 32.79 -0.51
N ILE A 224 4.03 32.08 -0.96
CA ILE A 224 2.70 32.67 -1.16
C ILE A 224 2.14 33.18 0.17
N CYS A 225 2.21 32.37 1.24
CA CYS A 225 1.74 32.77 2.57
C CYS A 225 2.45 34.03 3.07
N LYS A 226 3.79 34.10 2.91
CA LYS A 226 4.59 35.26 3.26
C LYS A 226 4.08 36.51 2.54
N THR A 227 3.99 36.47 1.21
CA THR A 227 3.54 37.61 0.40
C THR A 227 2.14 38.08 0.80
N LEU A 228 1.19 37.16 0.96
CA LEU A 228 -0.18 37.47 1.35
C LEU A 228 -0.27 38.08 2.77
N CYS A 229 0.45 37.54 3.74
CA CYS A 229 0.47 38.08 5.11
C CYS A 229 1.13 39.47 5.16
N LEU A 230 2.17 39.72 4.37
CA LEU A 230 2.78 41.07 4.25
C LEU A 230 1.83 42.08 3.58
N GLN A 231 0.92 41.62 2.72
CA GLN A 231 -0.19 42.42 2.17
C GLN A 231 -1.39 42.55 3.13
N ASN A 232 -1.20 42.22 4.41
CA ASN A 232 -2.22 42.27 5.46
C ASN A 232 -3.46 41.39 5.17
N LYS A 233 -3.31 40.30 4.41
CA LYS A 233 -4.39 39.34 4.15
C LYS A 233 -4.48 38.32 5.28
N SER A 234 -5.68 37.82 5.52
CA SER A 234 -5.91 36.68 6.42
C SER A 234 -5.73 35.37 5.65
N VAL A 235 -4.84 34.49 6.12
CA VAL A 235 -4.47 33.24 5.42
C VAL A 235 -4.68 32.03 6.31
N LEU A 236 -5.41 31.04 5.81
CA LEU A 236 -5.56 29.71 6.42
C LEU A 236 -4.88 28.66 5.52
N VAL A 237 -3.89 27.94 6.04
CA VAL A 237 -3.38 26.72 5.42
C VAL A 237 -3.99 25.52 6.11
N THR A 238 -4.53 24.59 5.34
CA THR A 238 -5.13 23.36 5.85
C THR A 238 -4.62 22.11 5.15
N ALA A 239 -4.42 21.05 5.92
CA ALA A 239 -3.91 19.76 5.44
C ALA A 239 -4.51 18.60 6.24
N LEU A 240 -4.41 17.37 5.73
CA LEU A 240 -4.90 16.19 6.45
C LEU A 240 -4.06 15.89 7.71
N THR A 241 -2.76 16.17 7.69
CA THR A 241 -1.82 15.77 8.75
C THR A 241 -1.14 16.98 9.38
N ASN A 242 -0.86 16.90 10.69
CA ASN A 242 -0.08 17.92 11.39
C ASN A 242 1.33 18.07 10.78
N ARG A 243 1.95 16.98 10.33
CA ARG A 243 3.30 17.03 9.74
C ARG A 243 3.39 17.94 8.52
N ALA A 244 2.40 17.93 7.65
CA ALA A 244 2.36 18.83 6.48
C ALA A 244 2.31 20.30 6.91
N LEU A 245 1.49 20.62 7.92
CA LEU A 245 1.38 21.98 8.46
C LEU A 245 2.70 22.46 9.08
N ILE A 246 3.35 21.61 9.88
CA ILE A 246 4.65 21.92 10.48
C ILE A 246 5.72 22.10 9.41
N GLU A 247 5.72 21.27 8.35
CA GLU A 247 6.68 21.43 7.25
C GLU A 247 6.54 22.78 6.52
N VAL A 248 5.32 23.31 6.41
CA VAL A 248 5.08 24.68 5.91
C VAL A 248 5.70 25.69 6.87
N ALA A 249 5.37 25.62 8.16
CA ALA A 249 5.85 26.55 9.19
C ALA A 249 7.39 26.60 9.31
N GLU A 250 8.06 25.47 9.09
CA GLU A 250 9.52 25.33 9.11
C GLU A 250 10.23 26.00 7.92
N LYS A 251 9.51 26.43 6.87
CA LYS A 251 10.16 26.96 5.66
C LYS A 251 10.80 28.34 5.91
N PRO A 252 12.01 28.60 5.35
CA PRO A 252 12.72 29.85 5.55
C PRO A 252 11.93 31.12 5.20
N ALA A 253 11.03 31.04 4.21
CA ALA A 253 10.17 32.15 3.80
C ALA A 253 9.30 32.69 4.96
N LEU A 254 8.93 31.81 5.90
CA LEU A 254 8.06 32.13 7.02
C LEU A 254 8.82 32.47 8.32
N SER A 255 10.15 32.35 8.34
CA SER A 255 10.96 32.59 9.55
C SER A 255 10.71 33.97 10.16
N GLN A 256 10.53 35.01 9.33
CA GLN A 256 10.20 36.35 9.81
C GLN A 256 8.85 36.36 10.54
N LEU A 257 7.78 35.88 9.89
CA LEU A 257 6.44 35.84 10.49
C LEU A 257 6.39 34.96 11.74
N LEU A 258 7.15 33.87 11.76
CA LEU A 258 7.28 32.99 12.90
C LEU A 258 7.89 33.74 14.09
N ASN A 259 9.04 34.41 13.89
CA ASN A 259 9.72 35.18 14.94
C ASN A 259 8.90 36.38 15.45
N GLU A 260 8.04 36.93 14.59
CA GLU A 260 7.07 37.98 14.95
C GLU A 260 5.81 37.43 15.67
N ASN A 261 5.74 36.12 15.95
CA ASN A 261 4.59 35.42 16.54
C ASN A 261 3.29 35.57 15.72
N ARG A 262 3.40 35.65 14.38
CA ARG A 262 2.27 35.83 13.44
C ARG A 262 1.79 34.54 12.80
N ILE A 263 2.31 33.40 13.26
CA ILE A 263 1.90 32.07 12.78
C ILE A 263 1.24 31.32 13.93
N TYR A 264 0.01 30.87 13.69
CA TYR A 264 -0.84 30.20 14.67
C TYR A 264 -1.17 28.79 14.21
N LYS A 265 -1.35 27.86 15.15
CA LYS A 265 -1.86 26.51 14.91
C LYS A 265 -2.95 26.15 15.92
N THR A 266 -3.99 25.46 15.48
CA THR A 266 -5.18 25.18 16.30
C THR A 266 -4.95 24.20 17.47
N LYS A 267 -4.00 23.27 17.30
CA LYS A 267 -3.55 22.34 18.35
C LYS A 267 -2.04 22.23 18.29
N LEU A 268 -1.36 22.38 19.43
CA LEU A 268 0.09 22.19 19.56
C LEU A 268 0.40 21.00 20.46
N SER A 269 1.37 20.18 20.08
CA SER A 269 1.95 19.16 20.94
C SER A 269 3.22 19.66 21.65
N THR A 270 3.63 18.98 22.72
CA THR A 270 4.82 19.34 23.51
C THR A 270 6.11 19.33 22.68
N ASP A 271 6.19 18.49 21.65
CA ASP A 271 7.32 18.44 20.74
C ASP A 271 7.31 19.52 19.67
N GLU A 272 6.13 19.90 19.14
CA GLU A 272 6.02 21.01 18.18
C GLU A 272 6.44 22.33 18.82
N VAL A 273 6.06 22.59 20.07
CA VAL A 273 6.50 23.78 20.83
C VAL A 273 8.01 23.81 21.02
N ARG A 274 8.64 22.64 21.19
CA ARG A 274 10.09 22.52 21.32
C ARG A 274 10.81 22.73 19.99
N GLU A 275 10.25 22.22 18.89
CA GLU A 275 10.81 22.32 17.55
C GLU A 275 10.62 23.72 16.95
N LEU A 276 9.49 24.39 17.25
CA LEU A 276 9.14 25.74 16.80
C LEU A 276 8.64 26.61 17.97
N PRO A 277 9.55 27.18 18.80
CA PRO A 277 9.18 27.89 20.03
C PRO A 277 8.29 29.13 19.85
N HIS A 278 8.35 29.77 18.67
CA HIS A 278 7.56 30.97 18.36
C HIS A 278 6.22 30.65 17.68
N LEU A 279 5.90 29.38 17.42
CA LEU A 279 4.61 28.98 16.87
C LEU A 279 3.53 29.15 17.93
N GLN A 280 2.51 29.95 17.64
CA GLN A 280 1.46 30.28 18.59
C GLN A 280 0.31 29.26 18.53
N GLN A 281 -0.36 29.04 19.67
CA GLN A 281 -1.61 28.28 19.69
C GLN A 281 -2.81 29.22 19.58
N ILE A 282 -3.82 28.82 18.80
CA ILE A 282 -5.14 29.46 18.77
C ILE A 282 -6.23 28.43 19.06
N LYS A 283 -7.28 28.79 19.80
CA LYS A 283 -8.35 27.84 20.16
C LYS A 283 -9.40 27.69 19.06
N GLU A 284 -9.76 28.80 18.42
CA GLU A 284 -10.83 28.87 17.43
C GLU A 284 -10.27 29.40 16.10
N LEU A 285 -10.84 28.93 14.99
CA LEU A 285 -10.45 29.39 13.66
C LEU A 285 -11.13 30.73 13.37
N SER A 286 -10.37 31.81 13.39
CA SER A 286 -10.86 33.15 13.07
C SER A 286 -9.94 33.85 12.07
N PRO A 287 -10.45 34.51 11.01
CA PRO A 287 -9.63 35.32 10.12
C PRO A 287 -8.87 36.41 10.86
N GLN A 288 -7.55 36.44 10.71
CA GLN A 288 -6.69 37.46 11.29
C GLN A 288 -5.84 38.11 10.18
N PRO A 289 -6.14 39.35 9.78
CA PRO A 289 -5.34 40.08 8.79
C PRO A 289 -3.86 40.11 9.16
N GLY A 290 -3.01 39.78 8.19
CA GLY A 290 -1.56 39.76 8.36
C GLY A 290 -1.01 38.53 9.05
N ASN A 291 -1.85 37.57 9.46
CA ASN A 291 -1.41 36.36 10.15
C ASN A 291 -1.70 35.10 9.32
N LEU A 292 -0.89 34.08 9.58
CA LEU A 292 -1.05 32.74 9.03
C LEU A 292 -1.62 31.81 10.09
N ILE A 293 -2.71 31.12 9.77
CA ILE A 293 -3.30 30.09 10.61
C ILE A 293 -3.13 28.72 9.95
N LEU A 294 -2.69 27.74 10.73
CA LEU A 294 -2.46 26.37 10.32
C LEU A 294 -3.47 25.46 11.01
N SER A 295 -4.23 24.67 10.25
CA SER A 295 -5.23 23.78 10.85
C SER A 295 -5.49 22.52 10.04
N THR A 296 -5.83 21.42 10.72
CA THR A 296 -6.09 20.15 10.02
C THR A 296 -7.49 20.13 9.41
N PHE A 297 -7.71 19.26 8.41
CA PHE A 297 -9.04 19.04 7.82
C PHE A 297 -10.13 18.75 8.87
N TYR A 298 -9.77 18.09 9.98
CA TYR A 298 -10.67 17.79 11.10
C TYR A 298 -11.28 19.06 11.70
N ILE A 299 -10.44 20.04 12.04
CA ILE A 299 -10.88 21.29 12.69
C ILE A 299 -11.47 22.24 11.64
N THR A 300 -10.84 22.34 10.47
CA THR A 300 -11.33 23.16 9.35
C THR A 300 -12.74 22.74 8.91
N SER A 301 -13.01 21.44 8.77
CA SER A 301 -14.36 20.96 8.43
C SER A 301 -15.37 21.24 9.54
N SER A 302 -14.97 21.18 10.81
CA SER A 302 -15.83 21.54 11.94
C SER A 302 -16.28 22.99 11.85
N GLU A 303 -15.33 23.90 11.64
CA GLU A 303 -15.59 25.34 11.49
C GLU A 303 -16.48 25.64 10.28
N ALA A 304 -16.18 25.03 9.13
CA ALA A 304 -17.02 25.18 7.94
C ALA A 304 -18.44 24.63 8.16
N SER A 305 -18.59 23.56 8.94
CA SER A 305 -19.88 22.95 9.23
C SER A 305 -20.71 23.72 10.26
N SER A 306 -20.11 24.56 11.11
CA SER A 306 -20.87 25.28 12.12
C SER A 306 -21.43 26.61 11.61
N HIS A 307 -21.00 27.07 10.42
CA HIS A 307 -21.29 28.40 9.87
C HIS A 307 -20.90 29.56 10.81
N VAL A 308 -20.00 29.31 11.77
CA VAL A 308 -19.70 30.25 12.87
C VAL A 308 -18.95 31.49 12.40
N LEU A 309 -18.33 31.45 11.21
CA LEU A 309 -17.69 32.63 10.65
C LEU A 309 -18.70 33.59 10.01
N SER A 310 -18.92 34.71 10.70
CA SER A 310 -19.50 35.93 10.11
C SER A 310 -18.65 36.50 8.97
N THR A 311 -17.37 36.12 8.89
CA THR A 311 -16.39 36.60 7.91
C THR A 311 -15.47 35.49 7.40
N GLN A 312 -15.25 35.45 6.08
CA GLN A 312 -14.33 34.49 5.43
C GLN A 312 -12.87 34.95 5.52
N PHE A 313 -11.94 33.99 5.55
CA PHE A 313 -10.52 34.22 5.27
C PHE A 313 -10.36 34.78 3.85
N ASP A 314 -9.39 35.67 3.65
CA ASP A 314 -9.09 36.17 2.31
C ASP A 314 -8.53 35.05 1.42
N TYR A 315 -7.72 34.16 2.01
CA TYR A 315 -7.14 33.00 1.33
C TYR A 315 -7.22 31.74 2.19
N VAL A 316 -7.70 30.66 1.58
CA VAL A 316 -7.59 29.30 2.11
C VAL A 316 -6.73 28.47 1.16
N ILE A 317 -5.66 27.88 1.69
CA ILE A 317 -4.73 27.03 0.96
C ILE A 317 -4.90 25.60 1.46
N VAL A 318 -5.24 24.68 0.57
CA VAL A 318 -5.32 23.24 0.88
C VAL A 318 -4.03 22.59 0.43
N ASP A 319 -3.17 22.20 1.37
CA ASP A 319 -1.96 21.43 1.10
C ASP A 319 -2.27 19.92 1.08
N GLU A 320 -1.48 19.17 0.31
CA GLU A 320 -1.71 17.77 -0.02
C GLU A 320 -3.17 17.50 -0.44
N ALA A 321 -3.72 18.40 -1.26
CA ALA A 321 -5.12 18.42 -1.67
C ALA A 321 -5.60 17.11 -2.34
N SER A 322 -4.68 16.30 -2.89
CA SER A 322 -5.03 14.99 -3.45
C SER A 322 -5.50 13.98 -2.38
N GLN A 323 -5.32 14.29 -1.10
CA GLN A 323 -5.84 13.51 0.04
C GLN A 323 -7.18 14.04 0.58
N ALA A 324 -7.77 15.06 -0.03
CA ALA A 324 -9.08 15.59 0.35
C ALA A 324 -10.24 14.92 -0.42
N LEU A 325 -11.34 14.63 0.30
CA LEU A 325 -12.61 14.23 -0.32
C LEU A 325 -13.25 15.44 -1.01
N LEU A 326 -14.16 15.22 -1.99
CA LEU A 326 -14.82 16.32 -2.70
C LEU A 326 -15.53 17.30 -1.74
N ALA A 327 -16.20 16.79 -0.71
CA ALA A 327 -16.87 17.61 0.30
C ALA A 327 -15.92 18.52 1.12
N MET A 328 -14.64 18.15 1.25
CA MET A 328 -13.66 18.98 1.96
C MET A 328 -13.27 20.23 1.15
N PHE A 329 -13.33 20.17 -0.19
CA PHE A 329 -13.14 21.35 -1.02
C PHE A 329 -14.30 22.35 -0.87
N ALA A 330 -15.53 21.87 -0.67
CA ALA A 330 -16.66 22.73 -0.33
C ALA A 330 -16.44 23.39 1.05
N ALA A 331 -15.91 22.64 2.03
CA ALA A 331 -15.53 23.20 3.33
C ALA A 331 -14.50 24.34 3.20
N ALA A 332 -13.45 24.13 2.42
CA ALA A 332 -12.43 25.15 2.15
C ALA A 332 -13.04 26.38 1.44
N ARG A 333 -13.90 26.15 0.45
CA ARG A 333 -14.57 27.20 -0.32
C ARG A 333 -15.52 28.05 0.51
N ILE A 334 -16.20 27.45 1.50
CA ILE A 334 -17.05 28.16 2.49
C ILE A 334 -16.20 29.11 3.35
N LEU A 335 -15.01 28.69 3.76
CA LEU A 335 -14.16 29.46 4.67
C LEU A 335 -13.32 30.53 3.98
N GLY A 336 -13.06 30.42 2.68
CA GLY A 336 -12.14 31.29 1.94
C GLY A 336 -12.77 32.02 0.76
N LYS A 337 -12.45 33.32 0.62
CA LYS A 337 -12.77 34.11 -0.58
C LYS A 337 -11.98 33.64 -1.80
N ASN A 338 -10.68 33.36 -1.60
CA ASN A 338 -9.79 32.78 -2.60
C ASN A 338 -9.26 31.44 -2.11
N ASN A 339 -9.19 30.45 -3.00
CA ASN A 339 -8.89 29.07 -2.68
C ASN A 339 -7.76 28.55 -3.56
N LEU A 340 -6.64 28.20 -2.94
CA LEU A 340 -5.52 27.57 -3.61
C LEU A 340 -5.44 26.11 -3.19
N TRP A 341 -5.61 25.19 -4.14
CA TRP A 341 -5.56 23.75 -3.87
C TRP A 341 -4.29 23.16 -4.46
N ILE A 342 -3.33 22.86 -3.59
CA ILE A 342 -2.01 22.36 -3.97
C ILE A 342 -1.93 20.86 -3.65
N GLY A 343 -1.63 20.06 -4.65
CA GLY A 343 -1.56 18.61 -4.50
C GLY A 343 -0.93 17.92 -5.69
N ASP A 344 -1.13 16.61 -5.80
CA ASP A 344 -0.65 15.83 -6.94
C ASP A 344 -1.60 14.67 -7.23
N THR A 345 -2.31 14.76 -8.37
CA THR A 345 -3.30 13.76 -8.81
C THR A 345 -2.67 12.44 -9.26
N LYS A 346 -1.34 12.38 -9.38
CA LYS A 346 -0.57 11.17 -9.68
C LYS A 346 0.08 10.57 -8.42
N GLN A 347 -0.10 11.19 -7.25
CA GLN A 347 0.23 10.63 -5.93
C GLN A 347 -1.04 10.13 -5.21
N LEU A 348 -0.94 9.80 -3.91
CA LEU A 348 -1.98 9.08 -3.18
C LEU A 348 -3.33 9.82 -3.18
N ALA A 349 -4.40 9.04 -3.41
CA ALA A 349 -5.78 9.46 -3.19
C ALA A 349 -6.14 9.41 -1.69
N PRO A 350 -7.30 9.96 -1.29
CA PRO A 350 -7.78 9.83 0.08
C PRO A 350 -8.01 8.36 0.45
N VAL A 351 -7.68 8.00 1.69
CA VAL A 351 -7.93 6.65 2.20
C VAL A 351 -9.34 6.59 2.76
N VAL A 352 -10.19 5.76 2.16
CA VAL A 352 -11.56 5.50 2.59
C VAL A 352 -11.73 4.07 3.11
N SER A 353 -12.69 3.89 4.01
CA SER A 353 -13.01 2.60 4.62
C SER A 353 -13.94 1.75 3.76
N LEU A 354 -14.69 2.39 2.85
CA LEU A 354 -15.47 1.70 1.83
C LEU A 354 -14.61 0.79 0.95
N ASN A 355 -15.15 -0.39 0.63
CA ASN A 355 -14.51 -1.31 -0.31
C ASN A 355 -14.53 -0.72 -1.74
N ALA A 356 -13.41 -0.83 -2.45
CA ALA A 356 -13.25 -0.46 -3.87
C ALA A 356 -14.39 -0.97 -4.77
N ASP A 357 -14.87 -2.21 -4.57
CA ASP A 357 -15.99 -2.76 -5.35
C ASP A 357 -17.30 -1.97 -5.15
N LYS A 358 -17.51 -1.45 -3.94
CA LYS A 358 -18.70 -0.65 -3.64
C LYS A 358 -18.56 0.74 -4.25
N ILE A 359 -17.38 1.35 -4.12
CA ILE A 359 -17.03 2.62 -4.75
C ILE A 359 -17.26 2.57 -6.26
N GLN A 360 -16.80 1.51 -6.92
CA GLN A 360 -16.98 1.36 -8.36
C GLN A 360 -18.45 1.17 -8.75
N ARG A 361 -19.18 0.26 -8.09
CA ARG A 361 -20.60 -0.02 -8.40
C ARG A 361 -21.53 1.18 -8.15
N LYS A 362 -21.22 1.99 -7.14
CA LYS A 362 -21.96 3.21 -6.79
C LYS A 362 -21.39 4.48 -7.43
N THR A 363 -20.39 4.32 -8.32
CA THR A 363 -19.72 5.43 -9.00
C THR A 363 -19.20 6.53 -8.05
N TYR A 364 -18.81 6.19 -6.82
CA TYR A 364 -18.29 7.15 -5.84
C TYR A 364 -16.84 7.58 -6.10
N GLY A 365 -16.20 7.10 -7.17
CA GLY A 365 -14.79 7.38 -7.46
C GLY A 365 -14.46 8.87 -7.48
N ALA A 366 -15.35 9.69 -8.03
CA ALA A 366 -15.17 11.15 -8.09
C ALA A 366 -15.37 11.85 -6.73
N LEU A 367 -16.28 11.34 -5.91
CA LEU A 367 -16.53 11.86 -4.55
C LEU A 367 -15.35 11.57 -3.61
N VAL A 368 -14.71 10.41 -3.83
CA VAL A 368 -13.47 10.03 -3.15
C VAL A 368 -12.31 10.88 -3.65
N ASP A 369 -12.02 10.88 -4.95
CA ASP A 369 -10.84 11.55 -5.54
C ASP A 369 -11.17 12.98 -5.99
N GLY A 370 -11.53 13.84 -5.03
CA GLY A 370 -12.09 15.16 -5.27
C GLY A 370 -11.18 16.09 -6.09
N LEU A 371 -9.88 16.12 -5.79
CA LEU A 371 -8.93 16.96 -6.54
C LEU A 371 -8.87 16.57 -8.01
N ARG A 372 -8.82 15.26 -8.30
CA ARG A 372 -8.81 14.77 -9.68
C ARG A 372 -10.07 15.19 -10.42
N MET A 373 -11.22 15.08 -9.75
CA MET A 373 -12.49 15.48 -10.34
C MET A 373 -12.52 16.97 -10.68
N LEU A 374 -12.10 17.81 -9.72
CA LEU A 374 -12.05 19.26 -9.89
C LEU A 374 -11.01 19.69 -10.93
N SER A 375 -9.90 18.98 -11.05
CA SER A 375 -8.84 19.26 -12.03
C SER A 375 -9.26 19.02 -13.49
N ASN A 376 -10.36 18.28 -13.70
CA ASN A 376 -10.95 18.04 -15.01
C ASN A 376 -12.04 19.06 -15.39
N ASN A 377 -12.35 20.01 -14.49
CA ASN A 377 -13.27 21.10 -14.77
C ASN A 377 -12.53 22.26 -15.43
N ASP A 378 -12.86 22.57 -16.68
CA ASP A 378 -12.19 23.63 -17.45
C ASP A 378 -12.39 25.03 -16.84
N ALA A 379 -13.43 25.23 -16.01
CA ALA A 379 -13.69 26.48 -15.33
C ALA A 379 -12.68 26.77 -14.20
N ILE A 380 -11.94 25.75 -13.73
CA ILE A 380 -10.95 25.89 -12.66
C ILE A 380 -9.55 25.87 -13.30
N PRO A 381 -8.80 26.98 -13.27
CA PRO A 381 -7.45 26.99 -13.81
C PRO A 381 -6.57 25.98 -13.05
N ASN A 382 -5.84 25.18 -13.82
CA ASN A 382 -5.10 24.01 -13.35
C ASN A 382 -3.69 24.02 -13.94
N TYR A 383 -2.70 24.25 -13.09
CA TYR A 383 -1.30 24.37 -13.48
C TYR A 383 -0.44 23.22 -12.92
N GLN A 384 0.68 22.91 -13.58
CA GLN A 384 1.64 21.91 -13.10
C GLN A 384 3.08 22.43 -13.15
N PHE A 385 3.81 22.24 -12.06
CA PHE A 385 5.27 22.48 -12.03
C PHE A 385 6.04 21.42 -12.82
N THR A 386 7.06 21.86 -13.53
CA THR A 386 7.90 20.98 -14.36
C THR A 386 9.28 20.71 -13.76
N GLU A 387 9.85 21.65 -13.00
CA GLU A 387 11.20 21.54 -12.48
C GLU A 387 11.27 20.81 -11.13
N THR A 388 12.02 19.71 -11.05
CA THR A 388 12.27 18.97 -9.80
C THR A 388 13.68 19.20 -9.28
N TYR A 389 13.80 19.68 -8.05
CA TYR A 389 15.08 19.94 -7.36
C TYR A 389 15.54 18.75 -6.52
N ARG A 390 14.70 17.71 -6.41
CA ARG A 390 15.00 16.49 -5.62
C ARG A 390 15.61 15.40 -6.49
N LEU A 391 15.01 15.13 -7.64
CA LEU A 391 15.29 13.94 -8.42
C LEU A 391 16.46 14.20 -9.38
N PRO A 392 17.55 13.41 -9.34
CA PRO A 392 18.57 13.43 -10.37
C PRO A 392 17.98 13.09 -11.74
N LEU A 393 18.67 13.44 -12.83
CA LEU A 393 18.19 13.27 -14.21
C LEU A 393 17.63 11.87 -14.47
N ARG A 394 18.36 10.82 -14.10
CA ARG A 394 17.91 9.43 -14.26
C ARG A 394 16.62 9.17 -13.49
N ALA A 395 16.52 9.59 -12.23
CA ALA A 395 15.32 9.43 -11.40
C ALA A 395 14.12 10.24 -11.93
N ALA A 396 14.37 11.45 -12.44
CA ALA A 396 13.37 12.31 -13.06
C ALA A 396 12.81 11.68 -14.33
N ASN A 397 13.63 11.04 -15.16
CA ASN A 397 13.19 10.31 -16.36
C ASN A 397 12.26 9.14 -16.03
N TYR A 398 12.58 8.38 -14.98
CA TYR A 398 11.72 7.28 -14.51
C TYR A 398 10.41 7.79 -13.90
N THR A 399 10.47 8.84 -13.10
CA THR A 399 9.28 9.46 -12.48
C THR A 399 8.43 10.17 -13.55
N GLY A 400 9.06 10.72 -14.59
CA GLY A 400 8.44 11.41 -15.72
C GLY A 400 7.41 10.56 -16.46
N LEU A 401 7.55 9.22 -16.45
CA LEU A 401 6.56 8.30 -17.00
C LEU A 401 5.14 8.51 -16.41
N PHE A 402 5.04 9.00 -15.18
CA PHE A 402 3.76 9.30 -14.52
C PHE A 402 3.19 10.68 -14.87
N TYR A 403 4.01 11.56 -15.44
CA TYR A 403 3.72 12.97 -15.73
C TYR A 403 3.98 13.32 -17.20
N ASN A 404 3.73 12.39 -18.13
CA ASN A 404 3.91 12.58 -19.57
C ASN A 404 5.30 13.14 -19.95
N ASN A 405 6.33 12.72 -19.22
CA ASN A 405 7.72 13.14 -19.37
C ASN A 405 7.94 14.67 -19.29
N SER A 406 7.07 15.40 -18.59
CA SER A 406 7.20 16.85 -18.42
C SER A 406 8.20 17.29 -17.34
N LEU A 407 8.84 16.34 -16.63
CA LEU A 407 9.72 16.65 -15.51
C LEU A 407 11.14 16.98 -15.97
N ILE A 408 11.67 18.09 -15.46
CA ILE A 408 13.02 18.58 -15.76
C ILE A 408 13.82 18.57 -14.46
N SER A 409 14.92 17.82 -14.43
CA SER A 409 15.81 17.79 -13.27
C SER A 409 16.58 19.11 -13.12
N ARG A 410 16.41 19.75 -11.97
CA ARG A 410 17.24 20.84 -11.43
C ARG A 410 17.98 20.41 -10.16
N SER A 411 18.03 19.12 -9.89
CA SER A 411 18.73 18.55 -8.74
C SER A 411 20.22 18.81 -8.82
N GLU A 412 20.78 19.42 -7.77
CA GLU A 412 22.22 19.59 -7.56
C GLU A 412 22.87 18.38 -6.87
N ASN A 413 22.08 17.33 -6.55
CA ASN A 413 22.60 16.11 -5.93
C ASN A 413 23.66 15.45 -6.81
N LYS A 414 24.70 14.89 -6.17
CA LYS A 414 25.84 14.23 -6.83
C LYS A 414 25.81 12.72 -6.56
N PRO A 415 24.91 11.94 -7.22
CA PRO A 415 24.75 10.52 -6.96
C PRO A 415 26.01 9.70 -7.24
N GLN A 416 26.85 10.15 -8.17
CA GLN A 416 28.13 9.50 -8.48
C GLN A 416 29.08 9.55 -7.27
N ALA A 417 29.27 10.73 -6.68
CA ALA A 417 30.14 10.89 -5.51
C ALA A 417 29.63 10.07 -4.32
N LEU A 418 28.30 10.01 -4.14
CA LEU A 418 27.70 9.15 -3.13
C LEU A 418 28.02 7.68 -3.40
N THR A 419 27.79 7.21 -4.63
CA THR A 419 28.04 5.81 -5.05
C THR A 419 29.51 5.42 -4.84
N GLU A 420 30.45 6.28 -5.22
CA GLU A 420 31.89 6.04 -5.07
C GLU A 420 32.31 5.95 -3.59
N ALA A 421 31.61 6.65 -2.70
CA ALA A 421 31.86 6.60 -1.26
C ALA A 421 31.17 5.43 -0.55
N LEU A 422 30.25 4.70 -1.21
CA LEU A 422 29.61 3.53 -0.61
C LEU A 422 30.58 2.37 -0.45
N PRO A 423 30.45 1.55 0.61
CA PRO A 423 31.33 0.42 0.83
C PRO A 423 31.08 -0.73 -0.17
N ASP A 424 32.12 -1.45 -0.53
CA ASP A 424 31.98 -2.77 -1.17
C ASP A 424 31.51 -3.81 -0.13
N PRO A 425 30.76 -4.84 -0.55
CA PRO A 425 30.32 -5.14 -1.91
C PRO A 425 28.95 -4.53 -2.29
N ILE A 426 28.37 -3.67 -1.43
CA ILE A 426 27.02 -3.14 -1.70
C ILE A 426 27.01 -2.10 -2.82
N ARG A 427 28.15 -1.46 -3.10
CA ARG A 427 28.31 -0.41 -4.11
C ARG A 427 27.74 -0.79 -5.47
N LYS A 428 27.91 -2.04 -5.92
CA LYS A 428 27.42 -2.51 -7.23
C LYS A 428 25.91 -2.36 -7.44
N TYR A 429 25.12 -2.34 -6.36
CA TYR A 429 23.66 -2.16 -6.43
C TYR A 429 23.22 -0.70 -6.61
N PHE A 430 24.16 0.24 -6.70
CA PHE A 430 23.90 1.67 -6.83
C PHE A 430 24.43 2.17 -8.19
N ASN A 431 23.51 2.63 -9.04
CA ASN A 431 23.88 3.20 -10.33
C ASN A 431 24.54 4.58 -10.13
N ARG A 432 25.68 4.84 -10.79
CA ARG A 432 26.44 6.10 -10.65
C ARG A 432 25.62 7.36 -11.01
N GLU A 433 24.61 7.24 -11.85
CA GLU A 433 23.71 8.35 -12.22
C GLU A 433 22.53 8.53 -11.24
N GLY A 434 22.46 7.74 -10.18
CA GLY A 434 21.34 7.75 -9.23
C GLY A 434 20.13 6.99 -9.75
N GLY A 435 18.94 7.29 -9.21
CA GLY A 435 17.68 6.71 -9.64
C GLY A 435 17.44 5.27 -9.17
N PRO A 436 16.49 4.56 -9.81
CA PRO A 436 16.03 3.26 -9.34
C PRO A 436 16.97 2.10 -9.71
N THR A 437 17.04 1.08 -8.86
CA THR A 437 17.70 -0.23 -9.09
C THR A 437 16.70 -1.34 -8.75
N LEU A 438 16.61 -2.40 -9.56
CA LEU A 438 15.78 -3.56 -9.25
C LEU A 438 16.61 -4.73 -8.69
N ILE A 439 16.31 -5.17 -7.47
CA ILE A 439 16.90 -6.34 -6.83
C ILE A 439 15.83 -7.44 -6.75
N LYS A 440 16.02 -8.48 -7.55
CA LYS A 440 15.17 -9.67 -7.59
C LYS A 440 15.68 -10.73 -6.61
N THR A 441 14.77 -11.39 -5.89
CA THR A 441 15.11 -12.51 -4.98
C THR A 441 14.00 -13.57 -5.00
N ASP A 442 14.23 -14.72 -4.35
CA ASP A 442 13.21 -15.75 -4.20
C ASP A 442 12.30 -15.43 -3.01
N LEU A 443 11.04 -15.07 -3.28
CA LEU A 443 10.07 -14.74 -2.24
C LEU A 443 8.94 -15.77 -2.17
N GLU A 444 8.65 -16.21 -0.95
CA GLU A 444 7.55 -17.12 -0.61
C GLU A 444 6.19 -16.51 -1.02
N LYS A 445 5.42 -17.24 -1.84
CA LYS A 445 4.12 -16.77 -2.31
C LYS A 445 3.15 -16.58 -1.14
N GLY A 446 2.48 -15.43 -1.10
CA GLY A 446 1.48 -15.09 -0.09
C GLY A 446 2.05 -14.60 1.24
N ASN A 447 3.35 -14.71 1.49
CA ASN A 447 3.94 -14.28 2.76
C ASN A 447 4.19 -12.76 2.81
N ARG A 448 3.37 -12.06 3.60
CA ARG A 448 3.56 -10.64 3.94
C ARG A 448 4.02 -10.39 5.39
N LYS A 449 4.00 -11.39 6.27
CA LYS A 449 4.36 -11.24 7.71
C LYS A 449 5.88 -11.33 7.96
N GLY A 450 6.67 -11.29 6.91
CA GLY A 450 8.12 -11.37 6.99
C GLY A 450 8.67 -12.13 5.78
N PRO A 451 8.71 -11.51 4.58
CA PRO A 451 9.39 -12.08 3.42
C PRO A 451 10.90 -12.21 3.73
N LYS A 452 11.32 -13.38 4.24
CA LYS A 452 12.61 -13.56 4.93
C LYS A 452 13.80 -13.09 4.10
N ALA A 453 13.86 -13.46 2.83
CA ALA A 453 14.94 -13.05 1.93
C ALA A 453 14.96 -11.53 1.71
N ALA A 454 13.79 -10.89 1.49
CA ALA A 454 13.72 -9.44 1.32
C ALA A 454 14.14 -8.68 2.60
N VAL A 455 13.69 -9.16 3.77
CA VAL A 455 14.05 -8.59 5.07
C VAL A 455 15.56 -8.73 5.30
N LYS A 456 16.15 -9.91 5.03
CA LYS A 456 17.59 -10.16 5.14
C LYS A 456 18.39 -9.18 4.28
N ILE A 457 18.07 -9.10 2.99
CA ILE A 457 18.70 -8.16 2.03
C ILE A 457 18.60 -6.71 2.53
N THR A 458 17.42 -6.32 3.02
CA THR A 458 17.19 -4.96 3.53
C THR A 458 18.06 -4.66 4.76
N VAL A 459 18.15 -5.61 5.70
CA VAL A 459 18.99 -5.47 6.89
C VAL A 459 20.47 -5.35 6.52
N GLU A 460 20.96 -6.18 5.61
CA GLU A 460 22.36 -6.14 5.15
C GLU A 460 22.70 -4.82 4.46
N LEU A 461 21.81 -4.32 3.58
CA LEU A 461 21.96 -3.02 2.93
C LEU A 461 21.99 -1.88 3.96
N VAL A 462 20.98 -1.81 4.84
CA VAL A 462 20.88 -0.72 5.83
C VAL A 462 22.05 -0.75 6.81
N ALA A 463 22.45 -1.92 7.30
CA ALA A 463 23.60 -2.06 8.19
C ALA A 463 24.90 -1.59 7.52
N SER A 464 25.10 -1.91 6.24
CA SER A 464 26.28 -1.49 5.48
C SER A 464 26.27 0.02 5.22
N LEU A 465 25.10 0.59 4.89
CA LEU A 465 24.94 2.04 4.70
C LEU A 465 25.16 2.84 5.98
N LEU A 466 24.65 2.37 7.12
CA LEU A 466 24.81 3.05 8.42
C LEU A 466 26.25 2.97 8.95
N LYS A 467 27.03 1.94 8.58
CA LYS A 467 28.46 1.86 8.88
C LYS A 467 29.31 2.83 8.06
N SER A 468 28.77 3.40 6.99
CA SER A 468 29.49 4.42 6.21
C SER A 468 29.51 5.76 6.94
N ASN A 469 30.57 6.55 6.74
CA ASN A 469 30.71 7.88 7.35
C ASN A 469 29.85 8.97 6.69
N LEU A 470 28.85 8.59 5.88
CA LEU A 470 28.13 9.48 4.96
C LEU A 470 26.92 10.19 5.56
N LYS A 471 26.59 9.96 6.85
CA LYS A 471 25.44 10.55 7.57
C LYS A 471 24.14 10.59 6.74
N LEU A 472 23.82 9.48 6.07
CA LEU A 472 22.73 9.39 5.10
C LEU A 472 21.36 9.26 5.78
N HIS A 473 20.35 9.96 5.26
CA HIS A 473 18.95 9.65 5.54
C HIS A 473 18.47 8.47 4.67
N ILE A 474 18.07 7.38 5.31
CA ILE A 474 17.64 6.14 4.68
C ILE A 474 16.16 5.88 5.01
N SER A 475 15.38 5.54 4.00
CA SER A 475 13.98 5.15 4.18
C SER A 475 13.70 3.77 3.61
N VAL A 476 13.16 2.89 4.43
CA VAL A 476 12.68 1.57 4.05
C VAL A 476 11.16 1.60 3.97
N LEU A 477 10.62 1.41 2.77
CA LEU A 477 9.20 1.53 2.48
C LEU A 477 8.60 0.20 2.05
N THR A 478 7.33 -0.03 2.37
CA THR A 478 6.56 -1.17 1.86
C THR A 478 5.06 -0.83 1.86
N TYR A 479 4.21 -1.65 1.25
CA TYR A 479 2.77 -1.45 1.30
C TYR A 479 2.13 -1.97 2.60
N PHE A 480 2.55 -3.16 3.05
CA PHE A 480 1.84 -3.89 4.11
C PHE A 480 2.38 -3.54 5.49
N VAL A 481 1.47 -3.24 6.42
CA VAL A 481 1.79 -3.03 7.85
C VAL A 481 2.52 -4.23 8.45
N ASP A 482 2.10 -5.46 8.09
CA ASP A 482 2.74 -6.70 8.51
C ASP A 482 4.23 -6.75 8.10
N THR A 483 4.53 -6.40 6.84
CA THR A 483 5.91 -6.32 6.33
C THR A 483 6.68 -5.21 7.05
N THR A 484 6.07 -4.06 7.29
CA THR A 484 6.68 -2.94 8.02
C THR A 484 7.08 -3.35 9.44
N LYS A 485 6.19 -4.04 10.18
CA LYS A 485 6.48 -4.54 11.53
C LYS A 485 7.66 -5.53 11.52
N ALA A 486 7.67 -6.46 10.56
CA ALA A 486 8.78 -7.41 10.40
C ALA A 486 10.11 -6.71 10.11
N LEU A 487 10.11 -5.70 9.23
CA LEU A 487 11.29 -4.89 8.92
C LEU A 487 11.76 -4.07 10.12
N GLN A 488 10.85 -3.40 10.84
CA GLN A 488 11.18 -2.63 12.06
C GLN A 488 11.80 -3.53 13.12
N LYS A 489 11.19 -4.69 13.38
CA LYS A 489 11.71 -5.67 14.34
C LYS A 489 13.12 -6.11 13.97
N ALA A 490 13.34 -6.54 12.72
CA ALA A 490 14.65 -7.02 12.28
C ALA A 490 15.72 -5.92 12.27
N LEU A 491 15.40 -4.73 11.77
CA LEU A 491 16.35 -3.61 11.68
C LEU A 491 16.70 -3.05 13.05
N TYR A 492 15.72 -2.75 13.91
CA TYR A 492 16.02 -2.19 15.24
C TYR A 492 16.75 -3.16 16.15
N GLN A 493 16.53 -4.48 16.00
CA GLN A 493 17.31 -5.49 16.71
C GLN A 493 18.75 -5.62 16.19
N THR A 494 19.00 -5.29 14.92
CA THR A 494 20.32 -5.47 14.30
C THR A 494 21.18 -4.21 14.38
N VAL A 495 20.63 -3.06 14.01
CA VAL A 495 21.38 -1.79 13.92
C VAL A 495 21.02 -0.81 15.04
N GLY A 496 20.00 -1.10 15.85
CA GLY A 496 19.48 -0.16 16.85
C GLY A 496 18.63 0.95 16.24
N TYR A 497 18.22 1.91 17.07
CA TYR A 497 17.49 3.09 16.61
C TYR A 497 18.44 4.15 16.05
N HIS A 498 18.11 4.64 14.86
CA HIS A 498 18.84 5.73 14.19
C HIS A 498 17.86 6.82 13.76
N LYS A 499 18.13 8.08 14.09
CA LYS A 499 17.26 9.22 13.72
C LYS A 499 17.15 9.39 12.21
N ASN A 500 18.21 9.06 11.49
CA ASN A 500 18.33 9.09 10.03
C ASN A 500 17.80 7.81 9.34
N LEU A 501 17.14 6.89 10.07
CA LEU A 501 16.50 5.70 9.49
C LEU A 501 14.98 5.73 9.72
N LEU A 502 14.23 5.72 8.61
CA LEU A 502 12.78 5.58 8.60
C LEU A 502 12.37 4.22 8.03
N ILE A 503 11.42 3.54 8.67
CA ILE A 503 10.87 2.26 8.20
C ILE A 503 9.36 2.35 8.32
N GLU A 504 8.63 2.46 7.20
CA GLU A 504 7.19 2.75 7.24
C GLU A 504 6.44 2.30 5.97
N THR A 505 5.11 2.28 6.04
CA THR A 505 4.25 2.09 4.87
C THR A 505 4.28 3.31 3.95
N VAL A 506 4.24 3.09 2.63
CA VAL A 506 4.25 4.19 1.63
C VAL A 506 3.13 5.22 1.88
N SER A 507 1.96 4.78 2.34
CA SER A 507 0.81 5.66 2.62
C SER A 507 1.02 6.70 3.72
N ARG A 508 2.08 6.56 4.53
CA ARG A 508 2.37 7.43 5.67
C ARG A 508 3.59 8.33 5.45
N VAL A 509 4.18 8.30 4.26
CA VAL A 509 5.43 9.03 3.94
C VAL A 509 5.27 10.00 2.78
N GLN A 510 4.09 10.59 2.63
CA GLN A 510 3.90 11.71 1.71
C GLN A 510 4.70 12.94 2.20
N GLY A 511 5.16 13.79 1.29
CA GLY A 511 6.10 14.87 1.61
C GLY A 511 7.56 14.44 1.89
N LEU A 512 7.79 13.20 2.34
CA LEU A 512 9.13 12.70 2.72
C LEU A 512 10.20 12.92 1.64
N THR A 513 11.39 13.32 2.10
CA THR A 513 12.63 13.36 1.32
C THR A 513 13.71 12.59 2.06
N THR A 514 14.45 11.73 1.36
CA THR A 514 15.52 10.89 1.93
C THR A 514 16.68 10.78 0.93
N ASP A 515 17.89 10.46 1.38
CA ASP A 515 19.02 10.28 0.46
C ASP A 515 18.94 8.96 -0.30
N ILE A 516 18.51 7.90 0.38
CA ILE A 516 18.33 6.56 -0.18
C ILE A 516 16.97 5.99 0.24
N THR A 517 16.21 5.47 -0.73
CA THR A 517 14.96 4.74 -0.49
C THR A 517 15.14 3.26 -0.82
N ILE A 518 14.69 2.37 0.05
CA ILE A 518 14.59 0.93 -0.19
C ILE A 518 13.10 0.57 -0.18
N PHE A 519 12.55 0.16 -1.32
CA PHE A 519 11.14 -0.21 -1.45
C PHE A 519 10.99 -1.74 -1.53
N VAL A 520 10.42 -2.34 -0.49
CA VAL A 520 10.24 -3.79 -0.36
C VAL A 520 8.83 -4.19 -0.81
N ILE A 521 8.77 -5.02 -1.85
CA ILE A 521 7.54 -5.55 -2.43
C ILE A 521 7.48 -7.07 -2.14
N PRO A 522 6.65 -7.52 -1.18
CA PRO A 522 6.49 -8.95 -0.91
C PRO A 522 5.78 -9.65 -2.08
N ASN A 523 5.95 -10.98 -2.19
CA ASN A 523 5.24 -11.82 -3.16
C ASN A 523 3.79 -12.08 -2.76
N SER A 524 3.05 -11.02 -2.46
CA SER A 524 1.67 -11.04 -1.97
C SER A 524 0.99 -9.72 -2.30
N GLY A 525 -0.21 -9.78 -2.89
CA GLY A 525 -1.03 -8.61 -3.20
C GLY A 525 -0.34 -7.53 -4.04
N TYR A 526 0.35 -7.92 -5.12
CA TYR A 526 1.07 -6.99 -6.01
C TYR A 526 0.21 -5.85 -6.55
N ASN A 527 -1.07 -6.09 -6.82
CA ASN A 527 -2.00 -5.05 -7.26
C ASN A 527 -2.10 -3.86 -6.29
N ARG A 528 -1.69 -4.05 -5.02
CA ARG A 528 -1.63 -2.99 -4.02
C ARG A 528 -0.27 -2.30 -3.99
N SER A 529 0.84 -3.05 -3.99
CA SER A 529 2.19 -2.48 -3.98
C SER A 529 2.59 -1.83 -5.31
N LEU A 530 2.02 -2.30 -6.42
CA LEU A 530 2.21 -1.80 -7.78
C LEU A 530 1.02 -0.94 -8.25
N GLU A 531 0.13 -0.53 -7.34
CA GLU A 531 -0.85 0.51 -7.66
C GLU A 531 -0.11 1.77 -8.09
N LYS A 532 -0.51 2.36 -9.22
CA LYS A 532 0.23 3.42 -9.91
C LYS A 532 0.66 4.56 -8.98
N ARG A 533 -0.28 5.12 -8.21
CA ARG A 533 -0.03 6.30 -7.37
C ARG A 533 0.91 5.96 -6.22
N LEU A 534 0.67 4.82 -5.57
CA LEU A 534 1.52 4.34 -4.49
C LEU A 534 2.94 4.00 -4.96
N PHE A 535 3.06 3.34 -6.10
CA PHE A 535 4.35 3.00 -6.71
C PHE A 535 5.13 4.28 -7.04
N ASN A 536 4.48 5.25 -7.72
CA ASN A 536 5.06 6.55 -8.02
C ASN A 536 5.55 7.28 -6.75
N VAL A 537 4.76 7.26 -5.67
CA VAL A 537 5.20 7.81 -4.37
C VAL A 537 6.45 7.09 -3.86
N ALA A 538 6.42 5.76 -3.77
CA ALA A 538 7.53 4.97 -3.24
C ALA A 538 8.83 5.21 -4.01
N THR A 539 8.78 5.31 -5.34
CA THR A 539 9.98 5.44 -6.17
C THR A 539 10.53 6.86 -6.29
N SER A 540 9.78 7.87 -5.84
CA SER A 540 10.12 9.30 -5.98
C SER A 540 10.50 10.02 -4.66
N ARG A 541 10.72 9.27 -3.57
CA ARG A 541 11.12 9.84 -2.27
C ARG A 541 12.61 10.21 -2.19
N SER A 542 13.44 9.53 -2.99
CA SER A 542 14.90 9.60 -2.89
C SER A 542 15.50 10.82 -3.60
N LYS A 543 16.55 11.40 -3.00
CA LYS A 543 17.44 12.40 -3.63
C LYS A 543 18.53 11.75 -4.50
N ASN A 544 18.91 10.51 -4.22
CA ASN A 544 20.00 9.85 -4.95
C ASN A 544 19.57 8.49 -5.50
N HIS A 545 19.27 7.51 -4.64
CA HIS A 545 19.02 6.12 -5.09
C HIS A 545 17.71 5.53 -4.54
N THR A 546 17.03 4.75 -5.36
CA THR A 546 15.86 3.96 -4.97
C THR A 546 16.12 2.48 -5.25
N LEU A 547 16.26 1.63 -4.25
CA LEU A 547 16.41 0.18 -4.44
C LEU A 547 15.05 -0.50 -4.28
N ILE A 548 14.59 -1.21 -5.31
CA ILE A 548 13.33 -1.96 -5.28
C ILE A 548 13.67 -3.43 -5.05
N ILE A 549 13.23 -4.00 -3.94
CA ILE A 549 13.44 -5.43 -3.63
C ILE A 549 12.13 -6.17 -3.86
N ALA A 550 12.12 -7.12 -4.79
CA ALA A 550 10.92 -7.84 -5.20
C ALA A 550 11.21 -9.31 -5.57
N ASP A 551 10.17 -10.10 -5.78
CA ASP A 551 10.32 -11.47 -6.29
C ASP A 551 10.91 -11.47 -7.70
N LYS A 552 11.65 -12.52 -8.05
CA LYS A 552 12.21 -12.73 -9.40
C LYS A 552 11.18 -12.68 -10.53
N ASN A 553 9.92 -13.00 -10.24
CA ASN A 553 8.83 -12.98 -11.21
C ASN A 553 8.04 -11.66 -11.23
N ILE A 554 8.51 -10.60 -10.58
CA ILE A 554 7.82 -9.29 -10.55
C ILE A 554 7.45 -8.78 -11.95
N SER A 555 8.27 -9.10 -12.95
CA SER A 555 8.06 -8.71 -14.36
C SER A 555 7.03 -9.58 -15.10
N ASN A 556 6.63 -10.73 -14.56
CA ASN A 556 5.77 -11.70 -15.24
C ASN A 556 4.26 -11.47 -15.00
N PHE A 557 3.88 -10.39 -14.30
CA PHE A 557 2.50 -10.16 -13.91
C PHE A 557 1.72 -9.34 -14.94
N GLY A 558 0.81 -10.03 -15.64
CA GLY A 558 -0.59 -9.65 -15.91
C GLY A 558 -0.93 -8.41 -16.76
N SER A 559 -1.97 -8.56 -17.58
CA SER A 559 -2.66 -7.47 -18.30
C SER A 559 -3.22 -6.36 -17.40
N THR A 560 -3.34 -6.58 -16.08
CA THR A 560 -4.02 -5.70 -15.12
C THR A 560 -3.15 -4.61 -14.48
N LEU A 561 -1.84 -4.59 -14.70
CA LEU A 561 -0.98 -3.50 -14.21
C LEU A 561 -1.15 -2.24 -15.06
N ASP A 562 -1.02 -1.05 -14.45
CA ASP A 562 -0.99 0.21 -15.21
C ASP A 562 0.24 0.22 -16.14
N GLU A 563 0.03 0.62 -17.39
CA GLU A 563 1.07 0.60 -18.44
C GLU A 563 2.33 1.37 -18.05
N ARG A 564 2.21 2.45 -17.26
CA ARG A 564 3.38 3.22 -16.81
C ARG A 564 4.24 2.44 -15.81
N VAL A 565 3.61 1.65 -14.93
CA VAL A 565 4.33 0.80 -13.98
C VAL A 565 4.99 -0.37 -14.72
N LYS A 566 4.31 -0.95 -15.72
CA LYS A 566 4.91 -1.98 -16.58
C LYS A 566 6.14 -1.45 -17.30
N LEU A 567 6.01 -0.31 -17.98
CA LEU A 567 7.11 0.33 -18.70
C LEU A 567 8.28 0.69 -17.77
N PHE A 568 7.99 1.22 -16.58
CA PHE A 568 9.00 1.49 -15.56
C PHE A 568 9.80 0.23 -15.22
N LEU A 569 9.11 -0.88 -14.90
CA LEU A 569 9.75 -2.13 -14.47
C LEU A 569 10.46 -2.84 -15.62
N GLN A 570 9.93 -2.79 -16.85
CA GLN A 570 10.58 -3.33 -18.04
C GLN A 570 11.88 -2.59 -18.33
N LYS A 571 11.81 -1.25 -18.45
CA LYS A 571 12.99 -0.40 -18.64
C LYS A 571 14.06 -0.68 -17.58
N LEU A 572 13.66 -0.76 -16.31
CA LEU A 572 14.59 -1.01 -15.22
C LEU A 572 15.18 -2.44 -15.25
N SER A 573 14.40 -3.42 -15.69
CA SER A 573 14.87 -4.80 -15.85
C SER A 573 15.91 -4.93 -16.97
N ASP A 574 15.82 -4.12 -18.01
CA ASP A 574 16.78 -4.12 -19.12
C ASP A 574 18.02 -3.28 -18.79
N GLU A 575 17.85 -2.21 -17.99
CA GLU A 575 18.89 -1.22 -17.73
C GLU A 575 19.76 -1.53 -16.50
N PHE A 576 19.17 -1.84 -15.33
CA PHE A 576 19.93 -1.96 -14.07
C PHE A 576 19.22 -2.85 -13.02
N THR A 577 19.35 -4.17 -13.21
CA THR A 577 18.74 -5.20 -12.34
C THR A 577 19.76 -6.22 -11.82
N PHE A 578 19.51 -6.77 -10.64
CA PHE A 578 20.32 -7.82 -10.02
C PHE A 578 19.45 -8.95 -9.50
N TYR A 579 20.03 -10.15 -9.37
CA TYR A 579 19.38 -11.31 -8.75
C TYR A 579 20.20 -11.78 -7.54
N VAL A 580 19.54 -11.91 -6.38
CA VAL A 580 20.13 -12.38 -5.12
C VAL A 580 19.34 -13.60 -4.64
N PRO A 581 19.88 -14.82 -4.75
CA PRO A 581 19.23 -16.04 -4.26
C PRO A 581 18.89 -15.96 -2.76
N SER A 582 17.76 -16.53 -2.34
CA SER A 582 17.31 -16.48 -0.93
C SER A 582 18.31 -17.03 0.10
N GLN A 583 19.15 -17.99 -0.31
CA GLN A 583 20.15 -18.61 0.56
C GLN A 583 21.50 -17.86 0.58
N SER A 584 21.75 -16.99 -0.40
CA SER A 584 22.99 -16.22 -0.48
C SER A 584 22.99 -15.02 0.47
N ASN A 585 24.19 -14.58 0.86
CA ASN A 585 24.38 -13.28 1.50
C ASN A 585 24.55 -12.22 0.41
N LEU A 586 23.96 -11.03 0.56
CA LEU A 586 24.19 -9.91 -0.36
C LEU A 586 25.68 -9.51 -0.39
N LEU A 587 26.38 -9.81 0.70
CA LEU A 587 27.81 -9.57 0.89
C LEU A 587 28.71 -10.65 0.24
N GLU A 588 28.14 -11.77 -0.22
CA GLU A 588 28.87 -12.79 -0.97
C GLU A 588 28.67 -12.53 -2.46
N GLY A 589 29.75 -12.22 -3.17
CA GLY A 589 29.71 -11.83 -4.58
C GLY A 589 29.11 -12.90 -5.47
N VAL A 590 27.85 -12.74 -5.88
CA VAL A 590 27.26 -13.51 -6.99
C VAL A 590 27.79 -12.93 -8.31
N ARG A 591 28.32 -13.84 -9.15
CA ARG A 591 28.99 -13.64 -10.45
C ARG A 591 28.20 -12.71 -11.40
N ASP A 592 28.90 -11.73 -11.94
CA ASP A 592 28.42 -10.85 -13.00
C ASP A 592 28.16 -11.63 -14.29
N LYS A 593 26.99 -11.40 -14.90
CA LYS A 593 26.66 -11.86 -16.26
C LYS A 593 27.04 -10.85 -17.36
N THR A 594 27.86 -9.87 -17.02
CA THR A 594 28.27 -8.78 -17.92
C THR A 594 29.61 -9.01 -18.64
N GLU A 595 30.36 -10.07 -18.30
CA GLU A 595 31.68 -10.34 -18.92
C GLU A 595 31.68 -11.26 -20.16
N GLU A 596 30.55 -11.86 -20.55
CA GLU A 596 30.51 -12.75 -21.73
C GLU A 596 30.29 -12.04 -23.08
N ILE A 597 30.04 -10.72 -23.10
CA ILE A 597 29.73 -9.98 -24.34
C ILE A 597 30.95 -9.22 -24.89
N THR A 598 31.99 -8.97 -24.09
CA THR A 598 33.16 -8.18 -24.50
C THR A 598 34.36 -8.99 -25.00
N ASN A 599 34.41 -10.31 -24.75
CA ASN A 599 35.58 -11.14 -25.09
C ASN A 599 35.45 -11.99 -26.37
N LYS A 600 34.51 -11.68 -27.27
CA LYS A 600 34.40 -12.35 -28.58
C LYS A 600 34.88 -11.55 -29.79
N ASN A 601 35.34 -10.30 -29.61
CA ASN A 601 35.71 -9.41 -30.73
C ASN A 601 37.21 -9.08 -30.86
N LEU A 602 38.10 -9.90 -30.30
CA LEU A 602 39.54 -9.74 -30.48
C LEU A 602 40.21 -11.10 -30.58
N LYS A 603 40.12 -11.73 -31.76
CA LYS A 603 41.10 -12.66 -32.35
C LYS A 603 40.47 -13.29 -33.57
N GLU A 604 40.75 -12.71 -34.74
CA GLU A 604 41.24 -13.41 -35.94
C GLU A 604 41.27 -12.39 -37.07
N GLY A 605 42.44 -11.76 -37.20
CA GLY A 605 42.87 -11.10 -38.41
C GLY A 605 43.70 -12.06 -39.26
N ASP A 606 43.51 -11.92 -40.56
CA ASP A 606 44.37 -12.33 -41.68
C ASP A 606 44.50 -13.82 -42.04
N LYS A 607 43.88 -14.17 -43.18
CA LYS A 607 44.58 -14.14 -44.48
C LYS A 607 43.63 -14.40 -45.66
N ASN A 608 43.71 -13.52 -46.68
CA ASN A 608 43.70 -13.73 -48.14
C ASN A 608 42.66 -14.70 -48.75
N SER A 609 42.02 -14.49 -49.89
CA SER A 609 42.05 -13.47 -50.96
C SER A 609 41.08 -13.97 -52.05
N ASN A 610 40.57 -13.05 -52.87
CA ASN A 610 40.05 -13.24 -54.23
C ASN A 610 38.62 -13.76 -54.46
N GLN A 611 37.84 -12.85 -55.04
CA GLN A 611 37.11 -12.95 -56.31
C GLN A 611 35.63 -12.52 -56.28
N GLU A 612 35.32 -11.74 -57.32
CA GLU A 612 34.13 -10.93 -57.56
C GLU A 612 32.87 -11.75 -57.91
N LEU A 613 31.73 -11.18 -57.49
CA LEU A 613 30.35 -11.17 -58.03
C LEU A 613 30.11 -11.87 -59.40
N PRO A 614 28.92 -12.52 -59.60
CA PRO A 614 27.72 -11.72 -59.86
C PRO A 614 26.34 -12.29 -59.44
N ASN A 615 25.44 -11.34 -59.15
CA ASN A 615 24.02 -11.25 -59.49
C ASN A 615 23.03 -12.42 -59.35
N LYS A 616 21.95 -12.06 -58.66
CA LYS A 616 20.51 -12.27 -58.94
C LYS A 616 19.78 -13.51 -58.39
N SER A 617 18.78 -13.13 -57.61
CA SER A 617 17.38 -13.60 -57.58
C SER A 617 16.99 -14.85 -56.80
N SER A 618 16.05 -14.60 -55.89
CA SER A 618 14.87 -15.41 -55.54
C SER A 618 15.06 -16.68 -54.72
N GLY A 619 14.18 -16.82 -53.72
CA GLY A 619 13.73 -18.13 -53.23
C GLY A 619 14.13 -18.45 -51.80
N VAL A 620 13.21 -18.24 -50.87
CA VAL A 620 13.23 -18.88 -49.55
C VAL A 620 13.11 -20.40 -49.75
N GLY A 621 14.11 -21.15 -49.29
CA GLY A 621 14.11 -22.62 -49.26
C GLY A 621 14.71 -23.13 -47.95
N VAL A 622 13.89 -23.77 -47.11
CA VAL A 622 14.31 -24.44 -45.88
C VAL A 622 14.87 -25.83 -46.24
N LYS A 623 16.11 -26.13 -45.85
CA LYS A 623 16.73 -27.44 -46.02
C LYS A 623 16.50 -28.28 -44.76
N VAL A 624 15.71 -29.36 -44.88
CA VAL A 624 15.43 -30.31 -43.79
C VAL A 624 16.66 -31.19 -43.56
N ILE A 625 17.22 -31.16 -42.35
CA ILE A 625 18.21 -32.14 -41.88
C ILE A 625 17.49 -33.10 -40.94
N GLY A 626 17.22 -34.32 -41.43
CA GLY A 626 16.79 -35.47 -40.63
C GLY A 626 15.30 -35.55 -40.29
N LYS A 627 14.64 -36.64 -40.68
CA LYS A 627 13.37 -37.07 -40.08
C LYS A 627 13.67 -37.70 -38.73
N ILE A 628 13.24 -37.06 -37.64
CA ILE A 628 13.09 -37.73 -36.36
C ILE A 628 11.77 -38.52 -36.43
N ASP A 629 11.86 -39.83 -36.29
CA ASP A 629 10.68 -40.68 -36.17
C ASP A 629 10.10 -40.53 -34.76
N LEU A 630 9.01 -39.76 -34.67
CA LEU A 630 8.33 -39.42 -33.40
C LEU A 630 7.55 -40.60 -32.80
N SER A 631 7.44 -41.74 -33.50
CA SER A 631 6.79 -42.95 -32.98
C SER A 631 7.56 -43.60 -31.81
N GLN A 632 8.83 -43.26 -31.62
CA GLN A 632 9.68 -43.81 -30.54
C GLN A 632 9.60 -43.01 -29.23
N PHE A 633 8.89 -41.87 -29.21
CA PHE A 633 8.77 -40.99 -28.04
C PHE A 633 7.35 -40.86 -27.49
N GLU A 634 6.38 -41.61 -28.02
CA GLU A 634 5.05 -41.70 -27.43
C GLU A 634 5.07 -42.61 -26.19
N LYS A 635 5.04 -42.00 -25.01
CA LYS A 635 4.74 -42.74 -23.76
C LYS A 635 3.29 -43.22 -23.80
N PRO A 636 3.00 -44.50 -23.50
CA PRO A 636 1.63 -44.98 -23.43
C PRO A 636 0.83 -44.21 -22.36
N LYS A 637 -0.43 -43.93 -22.67
CA LYS A 637 -1.38 -43.26 -21.77
C LYS A 637 -1.40 -43.98 -20.42
N LYS A 638 -1.42 -43.21 -19.33
CA LYS A 638 -1.48 -43.74 -17.96
C LYS A 638 -2.88 -44.29 -17.66
N GLU A 639 -3.25 -45.39 -18.32
CA GLU A 639 -4.37 -46.24 -17.93
C GLU A 639 -3.83 -47.24 -16.92
N ILE A 640 -4.19 -47.06 -15.64
CA ILE A 640 -3.63 -47.85 -14.54
C ILE A 640 -4.33 -49.22 -14.41
N ARG A 641 -5.42 -49.45 -15.15
CA ARG A 641 -6.01 -50.79 -15.37
C ARG A 641 -6.59 -50.83 -16.79
N LYS A 642 -6.07 -51.71 -17.66
CA LYS A 642 -6.51 -51.85 -19.07
C LYS A 642 -7.92 -52.46 -19.21
N ASP A 643 -8.49 -52.95 -18.10
CA ASP A 643 -9.67 -53.82 -18.12
C ASP A 643 -10.91 -53.15 -17.48
N LYS A 644 -10.83 -51.86 -17.11
CA LYS A 644 -11.91 -51.11 -16.41
C LYS A 644 -12.05 -49.68 -16.95
N GLU A 645 -13.28 -49.21 -17.12
CA GLU A 645 -13.57 -47.82 -17.52
C GLU A 645 -13.16 -46.83 -16.41
N ASN A 646 -12.52 -45.72 -16.79
CA ASN A 646 -12.11 -44.70 -15.82
C ASN A 646 -13.31 -43.79 -15.48
N LEU A 647 -13.53 -43.55 -14.19
CA LEU A 647 -14.55 -42.61 -13.72
C LEU A 647 -13.87 -41.45 -12.99
N TYR A 648 -14.38 -40.24 -13.18
CA TYR A 648 -13.78 -39.03 -12.60
C TYR A 648 -14.63 -38.50 -11.45
N ILE A 649 -13.99 -38.27 -10.31
CA ILE A 649 -14.58 -37.60 -9.16
C ILE A 649 -13.90 -36.26 -9.00
N ILE A 650 -14.68 -35.19 -8.95
CA ILE A 650 -14.15 -33.83 -9.01
C ILE A 650 -14.34 -33.14 -7.67
N ASP A 651 -13.24 -32.63 -7.14
CA ASP A 651 -13.21 -31.84 -5.91
C ASP A 651 -13.70 -30.39 -6.14
N THR A 652 -14.25 -29.75 -5.11
CA THR A 652 -14.81 -28.40 -5.14
C THR A 652 -13.81 -27.35 -5.62
N ASN A 653 -12.55 -27.45 -5.16
CA ASN A 653 -11.49 -26.50 -5.53
C ASN A 653 -11.21 -26.47 -7.03
N VAL A 654 -11.43 -27.60 -7.72
CA VAL A 654 -11.22 -27.71 -9.16
C VAL A 654 -12.24 -26.87 -9.94
N PHE A 655 -13.49 -26.82 -9.47
CA PHE A 655 -14.54 -25.99 -10.08
C PHE A 655 -14.31 -24.49 -9.89
N VAL A 656 -13.66 -24.10 -8.79
CA VAL A 656 -13.31 -22.69 -8.54
C VAL A 656 -12.22 -22.23 -9.52
N ASP A 657 -11.28 -23.10 -9.86
CA ASP A 657 -10.17 -22.77 -10.76
C ASP A 657 -10.51 -22.97 -12.24
N CYS A 658 -11.28 -24.01 -12.58
CA CYS A 658 -11.74 -24.34 -13.93
C CYS A 658 -13.25 -24.69 -13.91
N PRO A 659 -14.14 -23.68 -14.03
CA PRO A 659 -15.58 -23.88 -14.01
C PRO A 659 -16.12 -24.86 -15.08
N GLU A 660 -15.44 -24.95 -16.21
CA GLU A 660 -15.77 -25.80 -17.35
C GLU A 660 -15.08 -27.18 -17.32
N VAL A 661 -14.51 -27.59 -16.18
CA VAL A 661 -13.72 -28.84 -16.10
C VAL A 661 -14.46 -30.09 -16.57
N ILE A 662 -15.78 -30.17 -16.34
CA ILE A 662 -16.60 -31.31 -16.77
C ILE A 662 -16.58 -31.43 -18.29
N SER A 663 -16.76 -30.34 -19.04
CA SER A 663 -16.79 -30.40 -20.51
C SER A 663 -15.44 -30.77 -21.13
N LYS A 664 -14.35 -30.65 -20.35
CA LYS A 664 -12.99 -31.05 -20.76
C LYS A 664 -12.69 -32.54 -20.53
N ILE A 665 -13.50 -33.24 -19.74
CA ILE A 665 -13.40 -34.70 -19.57
C ILE A 665 -14.09 -35.36 -20.76
N ASN A 666 -13.41 -36.29 -21.44
CA ASN A 666 -13.97 -37.03 -22.58
C ASN A 666 -15.30 -37.69 -22.20
N LYS A 667 -16.32 -37.54 -23.05
CA LYS A 667 -17.69 -38.04 -22.84
C LYS A 667 -17.78 -39.55 -22.64
N SER A 668 -16.77 -40.32 -23.07
CA SER A 668 -16.68 -41.77 -22.83
C SER A 668 -16.39 -42.14 -21.37
N HIS A 669 -16.06 -41.19 -20.49
CA HIS A 669 -15.77 -41.44 -19.08
C HIS A 669 -16.88 -40.87 -18.19
N PRO A 670 -17.47 -41.67 -17.28
CA PRO A 670 -18.44 -41.17 -16.33
C PRO A 670 -17.84 -40.13 -15.38
N VAL A 671 -18.64 -39.14 -14.97
CA VAL A 671 -18.27 -38.16 -13.92
C VAL A 671 -19.20 -38.33 -12.74
N ILE A 672 -18.64 -38.45 -11.55
CA ILE A 672 -19.37 -38.56 -10.30
C ILE A 672 -19.12 -37.31 -9.46
N LEU A 673 -20.19 -36.62 -9.07
CA LEU A 673 -20.12 -35.47 -8.17
C LEU A 673 -20.65 -35.85 -6.79
N SER A 674 -19.85 -35.59 -5.76
CA SER A 674 -20.34 -35.69 -4.40
C SER A 674 -21.37 -34.60 -4.14
N ALA A 675 -22.49 -34.94 -3.49
CA ALA A 675 -23.46 -33.95 -3.02
C ALA A 675 -22.81 -32.86 -2.15
N LYS A 676 -21.68 -33.19 -1.49
CA LYS A 676 -20.91 -32.22 -0.70
C LYS A 676 -20.30 -31.11 -1.56
N VAL A 677 -19.89 -31.40 -2.78
CA VAL A 677 -19.30 -30.42 -3.70
C VAL A 677 -20.30 -29.34 -4.07
N LEU A 678 -21.56 -29.71 -4.28
CA LEU A 678 -22.63 -28.72 -4.57
C LEU A 678 -22.95 -27.84 -3.36
N ASP A 679 -23.07 -28.44 -2.17
CA ASP A 679 -23.27 -27.69 -0.92
C ASP A 679 -22.13 -26.68 -0.66
N GLU A 680 -20.89 -27.06 -0.98
CA GLU A 680 -19.74 -26.16 -0.87
C GLU A 680 -19.75 -25.06 -1.93
N LEU A 681 -20.04 -25.38 -3.19
CA LEU A 681 -20.18 -24.37 -4.24
C LEU A 681 -21.29 -23.37 -3.91
N ASP A 682 -22.42 -23.81 -3.36
CA ASP A 682 -23.50 -22.92 -2.95
C ASP A 682 -23.11 -22.01 -1.79
N LYS A 683 -22.39 -22.53 -0.78
CA LYS A 683 -21.85 -21.71 0.31
C LYS A 683 -20.83 -20.69 -0.20
N LEU A 684 -19.99 -21.09 -1.14
CA LEU A 684 -18.94 -20.25 -1.75
C LEU A 684 -19.51 -19.08 -2.58
N LYS A 685 -20.75 -19.15 -3.09
CA LYS A 685 -21.44 -18.01 -3.74
C LYS A 685 -21.54 -16.79 -2.82
N SER A 686 -21.66 -17.02 -1.52
CA SER A 686 -21.85 -15.93 -0.54
C SER A 686 -20.53 -15.39 0.01
N THR A 687 -19.49 -16.21 0.06
CA THR A 687 -18.23 -15.94 0.78
C THR A 687 -17.05 -15.50 -0.09
N LEU A 688 -17.03 -15.82 -1.40
CA LEU A 688 -15.92 -15.46 -2.31
C LEU A 688 -16.01 -14.02 -2.85
N ASP A 689 -14.93 -13.54 -3.49
CA ASP A 689 -14.85 -12.25 -4.17
C ASP A 689 -15.60 -12.26 -5.53
N ASN A 690 -15.76 -11.11 -6.20
CA ASN A 690 -16.60 -11.00 -7.40
C ASN A 690 -16.17 -11.94 -8.55
N ILE A 691 -14.85 -12.17 -8.68
CA ILE A 691 -14.29 -13.09 -9.67
C ILE A 691 -14.60 -14.54 -9.26
N GLY A 692 -14.37 -14.91 -8.00
CA GLY A 692 -14.70 -16.23 -7.46
C GLY A 692 -16.19 -16.55 -7.53
N LYS A 693 -17.07 -15.59 -7.22
CA LYS A 693 -18.53 -15.74 -7.37
C LYS A 693 -18.94 -15.99 -8.81
N THR A 694 -18.35 -15.25 -9.75
CA THR A 694 -18.62 -15.45 -11.18
C THR A 694 -18.15 -16.83 -11.64
N LYS A 695 -16.99 -17.30 -11.17
CA LYS A 695 -16.48 -18.65 -11.48
C LYS A 695 -17.36 -19.75 -10.89
N VAL A 696 -17.79 -19.63 -9.63
CA VAL A 696 -18.69 -20.58 -8.98
C VAL A 696 -20.08 -20.60 -9.63
N GLN A 697 -20.63 -19.44 -10.00
CA GLN A 697 -21.89 -19.36 -10.76
C GLN A 697 -21.76 -20.00 -12.15
N LYS A 698 -20.63 -19.78 -12.83
CA LYS A 698 -20.33 -20.47 -14.10
C LYS A 698 -20.21 -21.97 -13.90
N ALA A 699 -19.55 -22.44 -12.85
CA ALA A 699 -19.37 -23.86 -12.57
C ALA A 699 -20.73 -24.56 -12.38
N LEU A 700 -21.62 -23.96 -11.58
CA LEU A 700 -22.97 -24.51 -11.37
C LEU A 700 -23.83 -24.47 -12.64
N LYS A 701 -23.68 -23.43 -13.47
CA LYS A 701 -24.32 -23.37 -14.78
C LYS A 701 -23.81 -24.50 -15.69
N PHE A 702 -22.51 -24.77 -15.72
CA PHE A 702 -21.93 -25.85 -16.51
C PHE A 702 -22.32 -27.24 -16.00
N ILE A 703 -22.33 -27.45 -14.67
CA ILE A 703 -22.82 -28.69 -14.05
C ILE A 703 -24.25 -28.97 -14.50
N ASN A 704 -25.15 -27.98 -14.41
CA ASN A 704 -26.54 -28.13 -14.81
C ASN A 704 -26.72 -28.33 -16.32
N GLN A 705 -25.81 -27.81 -17.16
CA GLN A 705 -25.86 -28.02 -18.60
C GLN A 705 -25.35 -29.38 -19.04
N GLU A 706 -24.40 -29.95 -18.29
CA GLU A 706 -23.78 -31.23 -18.61
C GLU A 706 -24.53 -32.42 -18.03
N ILE A 707 -25.36 -32.23 -16.98
CA ILE A 707 -26.14 -33.31 -16.36
C ILE A 707 -27.05 -34.03 -17.35
N ASP A 708 -27.57 -33.30 -18.36
CA ASP A 708 -28.46 -33.84 -19.39
C ASP A 708 -27.73 -34.30 -20.67
N LYS A 709 -26.40 -34.10 -20.75
CA LYS A 709 -25.61 -34.27 -22.00
C LYS A 709 -24.56 -35.37 -21.96
N ARG A 710 -24.25 -35.90 -20.78
CA ARG A 710 -23.25 -36.95 -20.54
C ARG A 710 -23.66 -37.79 -19.34
N ASP A 711 -22.94 -38.89 -19.10
CA ASP A 711 -23.08 -39.66 -17.86
C ASP A 711 -22.42 -38.90 -16.68
N LEU A 712 -23.22 -38.01 -16.07
CA LEU A 712 -22.89 -37.25 -14.86
C LEU A 712 -23.83 -37.66 -13.73
N ARG A 713 -23.31 -38.32 -12.68
CA ARG A 713 -24.13 -38.82 -11.56
C ARG A 713 -23.81 -38.06 -10.27
N MET A 714 -24.83 -37.87 -9.44
CA MET A 714 -24.67 -37.31 -8.10
C MET A 714 -24.71 -38.41 -7.06
N GLU A 715 -23.75 -38.39 -6.12
CA GLU A 715 -23.61 -39.41 -5.10
C GLU A 715 -23.49 -38.81 -3.70
N ILE A 716 -24.19 -39.41 -2.74
CA ILE A 716 -24.12 -39.03 -1.33
C ILE A 716 -22.91 -39.73 -0.70
N ALA A 717 -22.22 -39.06 0.21
CA ALA A 717 -21.11 -39.64 0.96
C ALA A 717 -21.55 -40.83 1.83
N ASP A 718 -20.72 -41.88 1.90
CA ASP A 718 -20.92 -43.01 2.82
C ASP A 718 -19.74 -43.09 3.79
N VAL A 719 -19.96 -42.53 4.98
CA VAL A 719 -18.95 -42.41 6.03
C VAL A 719 -18.53 -43.74 6.65
N SER A 720 -19.25 -44.84 6.37
CA SER A 720 -18.87 -46.18 6.83
C SER A 720 -17.64 -46.73 6.09
N LEU A 721 -17.39 -46.23 4.86
CA LEU A 721 -16.25 -46.63 4.04
C LEU A 721 -14.94 -45.94 4.42
N LEU A 722 -14.99 -44.93 5.31
CA LEU A 722 -13.81 -44.20 5.77
C LEU A 722 -13.11 -44.91 6.95
N PRO A 723 -11.77 -44.85 7.04
CA PRO A 723 -11.04 -45.31 8.22
C PRO A 723 -11.53 -44.63 9.51
N VAL A 724 -11.45 -45.35 10.64
CA VAL A 724 -11.94 -44.87 11.94
C VAL A 724 -11.22 -43.59 12.39
N ASP A 725 -9.94 -43.45 12.05
CA ASP A 725 -9.09 -42.30 12.41
C ASP A 725 -9.39 -41.04 11.58
N PHE A 726 -10.25 -41.12 10.56
CA PHE A 726 -10.57 -39.99 9.70
C PHE A 726 -11.79 -39.23 10.25
N ASN A 727 -11.69 -37.91 10.31
CA ASN A 727 -12.81 -37.07 10.70
C ASN A 727 -13.99 -37.22 9.72
N LYS A 728 -15.06 -37.91 10.15
CA LYS A 728 -16.27 -38.19 9.35
C LYS A 728 -17.10 -36.96 8.97
N ARG A 729 -16.80 -35.79 9.57
CA ARG A 729 -17.47 -34.51 9.25
C ARG A 729 -16.66 -33.60 8.31
N SER A 730 -15.43 -33.97 7.97
CA SER A 730 -14.58 -33.20 7.06
C SER A 730 -15.10 -33.30 5.62
N PRO A 731 -15.28 -32.19 4.90
CA PRO A 731 -15.75 -32.22 3.51
C PRO A 731 -14.87 -33.03 2.56
N ASP A 732 -13.55 -32.87 2.65
CA ASP A 732 -12.58 -33.67 1.88
C ASP A 732 -12.78 -35.16 2.10
N ASN A 733 -13.04 -35.58 3.35
CA ASN A 733 -13.29 -36.97 3.68
C ASN A 733 -14.65 -37.45 3.17
N LEU A 734 -15.66 -36.58 3.11
CA LEU A 734 -16.95 -36.91 2.50
C LEU A 734 -16.81 -37.12 0.97
N ILE A 735 -16.04 -36.29 0.29
CA ILE A 735 -15.72 -36.45 -1.14
C ILE A 735 -14.91 -37.73 -1.36
N LEU A 736 -13.91 -37.98 -0.49
CA LEU A 736 -13.11 -39.22 -0.52
C LEU A 736 -13.96 -40.47 -0.31
N SER A 737 -14.97 -40.41 0.56
CA SER A 737 -15.88 -41.55 0.78
C SER A 737 -16.67 -41.92 -0.47
N VAL A 738 -17.04 -40.93 -1.30
CA VAL A 738 -17.66 -41.18 -2.60
C VAL A 738 -16.67 -41.89 -3.53
N ALA A 739 -15.39 -41.52 -3.52
CA ALA A 739 -14.38 -42.25 -4.29
C ALA A 739 -14.18 -43.71 -3.85
N LEU A 740 -14.33 -43.98 -2.55
CA LEU A 740 -14.22 -45.34 -2.01
C LEU A 740 -15.42 -46.22 -2.40
N LYS A 741 -16.61 -45.66 -2.59
CA LYS A 741 -17.78 -46.41 -3.11
C LYS A 741 -17.50 -47.08 -4.44
N PHE A 742 -16.76 -46.39 -5.31
CA PHE A 742 -16.42 -46.88 -6.65
C PHE A 742 -15.04 -47.57 -6.69
N SER A 743 -14.48 -47.96 -5.55
CA SER A 743 -13.16 -48.63 -5.48
C SER A 743 -13.09 -49.96 -6.25
N SER A 744 -14.25 -50.62 -6.48
CA SER A 744 -14.38 -51.80 -7.35
C SER A 744 -14.20 -51.49 -8.83
N GLU A 745 -14.28 -50.24 -9.25
CA GLU A 745 -14.08 -49.77 -10.62
C GLU A 745 -12.64 -49.20 -10.79
N ASN A 746 -12.51 -48.01 -11.38
CA ASN A 746 -11.26 -47.23 -11.45
C ASN A 746 -11.50 -45.72 -11.20
N PRO A 747 -11.70 -45.30 -9.94
CA PRO A 747 -11.94 -43.91 -9.57
C PRO A 747 -10.68 -43.06 -9.67
N ILE A 748 -10.79 -41.96 -10.41
CA ILE A 748 -9.77 -40.92 -10.54
C ILE A 748 -10.29 -39.65 -9.85
N LEU A 749 -9.67 -39.30 -8.72
CA LEU A 749 -9.98 -38.09 -7.98
C LEU A 749 -9.20 -36.90 -8.56
N LEU A 750 -9.90 -35.98 -9.21
CA LEU A 750 -9.38 -34.73 -9.71
C LEU A 750 -9.42 -33.70 -8.58
N THR A 751 -8.27 -33.35 -8.02
CA THR A 751 -8.13 -32.39 -6.92
C THR A 751 -6.78 -31.68 -6.98
N SER A 752 -6.75 -30.40 -6.61
CA SER A 752 -5.51 -29.63 -6.45
C SER A 752 -5.07 -29.52 -4.99
N ASP A 753 -5.80 -30.13 -4.04
CA ASP A 753 -5.47 -30.12 -2.62
C ASP A 753 -4.46 -31.23 -2.28
N ASN A 754 -3.35 -30.85 -1.64
CA ASN A 754 -2.28 -31.82 -1.31
C ASN A 754 -2.70 -32.80 -0.20
N GLY A 755 -3.51 -32.35 0.76
CA GLY A 755 -3.97 -33.18 1.88
C GLY A 755 -4.94 -34.26 1.42
N LEU A 756 -5.93 -33.92 0.58
CA LEU A 756 -6.85 -34.87 -0.02
C LEU A 756 -6.13 -35.84 -0.96
N GLN A 757 -5.14 -35.39 -1.72
CA GLN A 757 -4.33 -36.28 -2.56
C GLN A 757 -3.57 -37.33 -1.77
N ILE A 758 -2.93 -36.94 -0.67
CA ILE A 758 -2.17 -37.88 0.19
C ILE A 758 -3.10 -38.92 0.79
N LYS A 759 -4.27 -38.50 1.30
CA LYS A 759 -5.29 -39.40 1.84
C LYS A 759 -5.81 -40.38 0.79
N ALA A 760 -6.16 -39.89 -0.41
CA ALA A 760 -6.67 -40.72 -1.49
C ALA A 760 -5.63 -41.74 -1.98
N LYS A 761 -4.37 -41.32 -2.19
CA LYS A 761 -3.28 -42.24 -2.55
C LYS A 761 -3.03 -43.28 -1.47
N GLY A 762 -3.09 -42.89 -0.19
CA GLY A 762 -2.98 -43.79 0.96
C GLY A 762 -4.07 -44.87 0.99
N LEU A 763 -5.27 -44.56 0.48
CA LEU A 763 -6.38 -45.50 0.33
C LEU A 763 -6.45 -46.16 -1.07
N LYS A 764 -5.36 -46.11 -1.84
CA LYS A 764 -5.23 -46.70 -3.19
C LYS A 764 -6.20 -46.13 -4.23
N ILE A 765 -6.67 -44.89 -4.03
CA ILE A 765 -7.43 -44.13 -5.03
C ILE A 765 -6.46 -43.31 -5.89
N THR A 766 -6.66 -43.36 -7.20
CA THR A 766 -5.83 -42.60 -8.14
C THR A 766 -6.21 -41.12 -8.05
N THR A 767 -5.22 -40.23 -8.07
CA THR A 767 -5.45 -38.79 -8.06
C THR A 767 -4.73 -38.11 -9.21
N ILE A 768 -5.32 -37.03 -9.71
CA ILE A 768 -4.72 -36.17 -10.74
C ILE A 768 -4.96 -34.71 -10.36
N THR A 769 -3.94 -33.88 -10.52
CA THR A 769 -4.10 -32.43 -10.29
C THR A 769 -4.76 -31.75 -11.48
N LEU A 770 -5.42 -30.60 -11.27
CA LEU A 770 -5.98 -29.84 -12.38
C LEU A 770 -4.92 -29.45 -13.43
N LYS A 771 -3.71 -29.12 -12.98
CA LYS A 771 -2.59 -28.81 -13.88
C LYS A 771 -2.20 -30.01 -14.73
N GLU A 772 -1.99 -31.18 -14.11
CA GLU A 772 -1.64 -32.41 -14.84
C GLU A 772 -2.75 -32.84 -15.80
N PHE A 773 -4.02 -32.65 -15.41
CA PHE A 773 -5.17 -32.94 -16.25
C PHE A 773 -5.22 -32.03 -17.48
N LEU A 774 -5.00 -30.71 -17.31
CA LEU A 774 -4.97 -29.76 -18.43
C LEU A 774 -3.75 -29.98 -19.34
N ASP A 775 -2.58 -30.29 -18.76
CA ASP A 775 -1.37 -30.60 -19.54
C ASP A 775 -1.55 -31.88 -20.40
N GLN A 776 -2.35 -32.85 -19.93
CA GLN A 776 -2.72 -34.03 -20.71
C GLN A 776 -3.68 -33.71 -21.89
N LEU A 777 -4.43 -32.61 -21.82
CA LEU A 777 -5.33 -32.18 -22.90
C LEU A 777 -4.59 -31.37 -23.99
N VAL A 778 -3.54 -30.63 -23.62
CA VAL A 778 -2.72 -29.86 -24.57
C VAL A 778 -1.75 -30.74 -25.37
N ARG A 779 -1.48 -31.97 -24.87
CA ARG A 779 -0.66 -32.99 -25.54
C ARG A 779 -1.47 -33.99 -26.37
N ARG A 780 -2.79 -33.81 -26.44
CA ARG A 780 -3.71 -34.49 -27.38
C ARG A 780 -3.97 -33.58 -28.55
#